data_AF-A0A200R951-F1
#
_entry.id   AF-A0A200R951-F1
#
_cell.length_a   1.000
_cell.length_b   1.000
_cell.length_c   1.000
_cell.angle_alpha   90.00
_cell.angle_beta   90.00
_cell.angle_gamma   90.00
#
_symmetry.space_group_name_H-M   'P 1'
#
loop_
_entity.id
_entity.type
_entity.pdbx_description
1 polymer ?
#
loop_
_entity_poly.entity_id
_entity_poly.type
_entity_poly.pdbx_seq_one_letter_code
_entity_poly.pdbx_strand_id
1 'polypeptide(L)'
;MAFESEPQKKNFCVLEDVYGVMMGFIKTREVGEFVSGALAGAMTKAVLAPLETIRTRMVVGVGSKHIAGSFIEIIEQGGWQGLWAGNAVNMLRIIPTQAIELGTFECVKRAVTSAKEDWEQNGCPRIQIGHVSLDFSFSWLSPTAVGGAAAGIVSTLACHPLEVLKDRLTVNREAYPSISLALSKIYKEGGLGALYSGLSPTLIGMLPYSTCYYFMYEKLKNNYCQANNKKSLNRPEMLLIGALSGFTASTISFPLEVARKRLMVGALQGKCPPHMAAALSEVIKEEGLKGLYRGWEESPYNGSGGGLHAPLVPPSSLQHAFKEATFSGFRMFRNTKSVGPFGYDSMADIWCSWEQNRGNASIRRGLCKQSLHELRTSISKILLCLPVKSLLVFKSVSKQWLCLISDPYFVHKHALRNHRLSTPGLLLLKKLTFAENIYNQEYEFISLDGNVTVVDAPFKTLTFTNGMVDIQQSCNGLLYCHCFRMINKSNHGCKFYYGIYNPSTQHLNTLPLSPLCKHDPHAVCSVNLAFDPLKSPHYEVIFISKVPSNDDHYQIEIYSSETASWRVSGNAFPASIDTWIYPGVFWNGSLHWISTSAESSSLYFEIERESVKTMPMPPVPDGWAKRNIQYFGECRGHMHLIESYDPSTTCFDILEMVTDYTGWIVKYRVDLKELTIAYPEMVRENINVNDEFLDHFDFTVLLVEEEEEKSSKLVLQIPDKVVSYDLNTMSFKKIQELSPRSLHIEGLIRCRYHVFAYQYIESLASV
;
A
#
# COMPACT_ATOMS: atom_id res chain seq x y z
N MET A 1 -69.24 -22.61 -26.67
CA MET A 1 -68.26 -21.51 -26.52
C MET A 1 -67.83 -21.52 -25.06
N ALA A 2 -66.58 -21.52 -24.66
CA ALA A 2 -65.29 -21.38 -25.34
C ALA A 2 -64.27 -22.17 -24.47
N PHE A 3 -63.49 -23.08 -25.07
CA PHE A 3 -62.06 -22.92 -25.35
C PHE A 3 -61.23 -22.54 -24.11
N GLU A 4 -60.54 -23.53 -23.54
CA GLU A 4 -59.22 -23.31 -22.94
C GLU A 4 -58.30 -24.48 -23.28
N SER A 5 -57.12 -24.10 -23.78
CA SER A 5 -56.13 -24.88 -24.50
C SER A 5 -54.89 -25.08 -23.63
N GLU A 6 -54.38 -26.31 -23.54
CA GLU A 6 -52.92 -26.51 -23.39
C GLU A 6 -52.20 -25.87 -24.60
N PRO A 7 -50.94 -25.36 -24.50
CA PRO A 7 -49.82 -25.93 -23.73
C PRO A 7 -48.78 -24.93 -23.14
N GLN A 8 -48.20 -25.20 -21.96
CA GLN A 8 -47.02 -24.45 -21.47
C GLN A 8 -45.96 -25.28 -20.71
N LYS A 9 -45.80 -26.58 -21.03
CA LYS A 9 -44.78 -27.44 -20.38
C LYS A 9 -43.53 -27.77 -21.22
N LYS A 10 -43.35 -27.19 -22.41
CA LYS A 10 -42.20 -27.52 -23.29
C LYS A 10 -41.01 -26.55 -23.27
N ASN A 11 -41.12 -25.36 -22.66
CA ASN A 11 -40.04 -24.36 -22.70
C ASN A 11 -39.13 -24.33 -21.45
N PHE A 12 -39.46 -25.07 -20.38
CA PHE A 12 -38.65 -25.07 -19.15
C PHE A 12 -37.51 -26.12 -19.18
N CYS A 13 -37.68 -27.23 -19.90
CA CYS A 13 -36.62 -28.24 -20.05
C CYS A 13 -35.43 -27.74 -20.90
N VAL A 14 -35.64 -26.82 -21.84
CA VAL A 14 -34.54 -26.33 -22.71
C VAL A 14 -33.57 -25.43 -21.95
N LEU A 15 -34.03 -24.68 -20.94
CA LEU A 15 -33.17 -23.81 -20.12
C LEU A 15 -32.37 -24.58 -19.06
N GLU A 16 -32.94 -25.64 -18.48
CA GLU A 16 -32.21 -26.56 -17.59
C GLU A 16 -31.18 -27.40 -18.37
N ASP A 17 -31.49 -27.85 -19.59
CA ASP A 17 -30.51 -28.54 -20.44
C ASP A 17 -29.37 -27.61 -20.88
N VAL A 18 -29.65 -26.34 -21.21
CA VAL A 18 -28.59 -25.37 -21.57
C VAL A 18 -27.70 -25.04 -20.36
N TYR A 19 -28.28 -24.92 -19.16
CA TYR A 19 -27.52 -24.68 -17.93
C TYR A 19 -26.70 -25.92 -17.51
N GLY A 20 -27.27 -27.11 -17.66
CA GLY A 20 -26.59 -28.39 -17.43
C GLY A 20 -25.46 -28.66 -18.43
N VAL A 21 -25.66 -28.31 -19.71
CA VAL A 21 -24.64 -28.39 -20.76
C VAL A 21 -23.56 -27.32 -20.54
N MET A 22 -23.90 -26.08 -20.15
CA MET A 22 -22.91 -25.05 -19.77
C MET A 22 -22.09 -25.48 -18.55
N MET A 23 -22.72 -26.02 -17.51
CA MET A 23 -22.01 -26.48 -16.30
C MET A 23 -21.18 -27.75 -16.56
N GLY A 24 -21.63 -28.62 -17.47
CA GLY A 24 -20.85 -29.75 -17.98
C GLY A 24 -19.64 -29.30 -18.80
N PHE A 25 -19.79 -28.23 -19.59
CA PHE A 25 -18.72 -27.62 -20.38
C PHE A 25 -17.69 -26.90 -19.49
N ILE A 26 -18.12 -26.24 -18.41
CA ILE A 26 -17.25 -25.56 -17.44
C ILE A 26 -16.44 -26.55 -16.59
N LYS A 27 -16.93 -27.78 -16.37
CA LYS A 27 -16.25 -28.84 -15.61
C LYS A 27 -15.17 -29.60 -16.39
N THR A 28 -14.96 -29.31 -17.68
CA THR A 28 -13.90 -29.97 -18.44
C THR A 28 -12.53 -29.44 -18.05
N ARG A 29 -11.54 -30.34 -18.02
CA ARG A 29 -10.15 -30.01 -17.70
C ARG A 29 -9.59 -28.92 -18.63
N GLU A 30 -10.03 -28.88 -19.88
CA GLU A 30 -9.60 -27.86 -20.85
C GLU A 30 -10.07 -26.45 -20.47
N VAL A 31 -11.27 -26.30 -19.87
CA VAL A 31 -11.77 -24.99 -19.42
C VAL A 31 -11.06 -24.54 -18.15
N GLY A 32 -10.76 -25.45 -17.21
CA GLY A 32 -9.96 -25.14 -16.03
C GLY A 32 -8.54 -24.66 -16.39
N GLU A 33 -7.89 -25.35 -17.34
CA GLU A 33 -6.61 -24.93 -17.90
C GLU A 33 -6.76 -23.54 -18.55
N PHE A 34 -7.75 -23.34 -19.43
CA PHE A 34 -7.98 -22.06 -20.11
C PHE A 34 -8.16 -20.87 -19.14
N VAL A 35 -9.00 -21.04 -18.11
CA VAL A 35 -9.26 -20.02 -17.09
C VAL A 35 -7.98 -19.70 -16.31
N SER A 36 -7.19 -20.71 -15.95
CA SER A 36 -5.92 -20.49 -15.26
C SER A 36 -4.91 -19.67 -16.10
N GLY A 37 -4.85 -19.93 -17.41
CA GLY A 37 -4.01 -19.17 -18.34
C GLY A 37 -4.49 -17.73 -18.52
N ALA A 38 -5.80 -17.52 -18.61
CA ALA A 38 -6.40 -16.18 -18.68
C ALA A 38 -6.15 -15.37 -17.39
N LEU A 39 -6.28 -16.00 -16.22
CA LEU A 39 -6.01 -15.38 -14.92
C LEU A 39 -4.52 -15.03 -14.75
N ALA A 40 -3.60 -15.92 -15.15
CA ALA A 40 -2.15 -15.62 -15.15
C ALA A 40 -1.81 -14.43 -16.06
N GLY A 41 -2.40 -14.39 -17.26
CA GLY A 41 -2.27 -13.27 -18.19
C GLY A 41 -2.79 -11.97 -17.59
N ALA A 42 -3.94 -12.03 -16.91
CA ALA A 42 -4.55 -10.91 -16.21
C ALA A 42 -3.67 -10.38 -15.07
N MET A 43 -3.15 -11.26 -14.22
CA MET A 43 -2.22 -10.88 -13.13
C MET A 43 -0.95 -10.23 -13.68
N THR A 44 -0.35 -10.81 -14.73
CA THR A 44 0.85 -10.24 -15.37
C THR A 44 0.60 -8.83 -15.87
N LYS A 45 -0.55 -8.59 -16.51
CA LYS A 45 -0.94 -7.26 -17.01
C LYS A 45 -1.25 -6.28 -15.88
N ALA A 46 -1.83 -6.73 -14.77
CA ALA A 46 -2.09 -5.89 -13.59
C ALA A 46 -0.79 -5.40 -12.92
N VAL A 47 0.23 -6.26 -12.85
CA VAL A 47 1.56 -5.91 -12.31
C VAL A 47 2.28 -4.92 -13.23
N LEU A 48 2.17 -5.10 -14.54
CA LEU A 48 2.83 -4.24 -15.54
C LEU A 48 2.04 -2.98 -15.90
N ALA A 49 0.83 -2.81 -15.37
CA ALA A 49 -0.06 -1.69 -15.71
C ALA A 49 0.57 -0.31 -15.49
N PRO A 50 1.29 -0.01 -14.38
CA PRO A 50 1.94 1.29 -14.20
C PRO A 50 2.90 1.66 -15.33
N LEU A 51 3.73 0.70 -15.74
CA LEU A 51 4.72 0.88 -16.79
C LEU A 51 4.06 1.00 -18.18
N GLU A 52 2.99 0.24 -18.42
CA GLU A 52 2.18 0.38 -19.63
C GLU A 52 1.50 1.76 -19.72
N THR A 53 0.99 2.29 -18.61
CA THR A 53 0.33 3.60 -18.55
C THR A 53 1.31 4.72 -18.88
N ILE A 54 2.49 4.72 -18.25
CA ILE A 54 3.54 5.72 -18.50
C ILE A 54 3.99 5.65 -19.96
N ARG A 55 4.28 4.45 -20.47
CA ARG A 55 4.69 4.24 -21.87
C ARG A 55 3.61 4.74 -22.83
N THR A 56 2.34 4.41 -22.58
CA THR A 56 1.23 4.80 -23.47
C THR A 56 1.11 6.32 -23.56
N ARG A 57 1.17 7.03 -22.42
CA ARG A 57 1.16 8.50 -22.39
C ARG A 57 2.34 9.09 -23.18
N MET A 58 3.55 8.56 -22.95
CA MET A 58 4.76 9.01 -23.66
C MET A 58 4.69 8.77 -25.19
N VAL A 59 4.26 7.59 -25.63
CA VAL A 59 4.15 7.22 -27.06
C VAL A 59 3.12 8.09 -27.78
N VAL A 60 2.02 8.41 -27.10
CA VAL A 60 0.95 9.25 -27.64
C VAL A 60 1.36 10.74 -27.66
N GLY A 61 2.42 11.10 -26.92
CA GLY A 61 2.92 12.47 -26.85
C GLY A 61 2.25 13.31 -25.76
N VAL A 62 1.51 12.69 -24.84
CA VAL A 62 0.86 13.34 -23.69
C VAL A 62 1.78 13.23 -22.47
N GLY A 63 2.16 14.37 -21.90
CA GLY A 63 3.03 14.47 -20.73
C GLY A 63 4.53 14.56 -21.06
N SER A 64 5.37 14.47 -20.02
CA SER A 64 6.83 14.61 -20.13
C SER A 64 7.47 13.68 -21.19
N LYS A 65 8.64 14.09 -21.71
CA LYS A 65 9.50 13.26 -22.57
C LYS A 65 10.25 12.16 -21.80
N HIS A 66 10.24 12.22 -20.47
CA HIS A 66 10.95 11.30 -19.59
C HIS A 66 9.99 10.53 -18.68
N ILE A 67 10.30 9.26 -18.41
CA ILE A 67 9.50 8.37 -17.53
C ILE A 67 9.25 8.99 -16.16
N ALA A 68 10.29 9.56 -15.53
CA ALA A 68 10.19 10.16 -14.21
C ALA A 68 9.27 11.40 -14.21
N GLY A 69 9.35 12.23 -15.25
CA GLY A 69 8.46 13.38 -15.39
C GLY A 69 7.01 12.95 -15.62
N SER A 70 6.77 11.96 -16.49
CA SER A 70 5.44 11.42 -16.72
C SER A 70 4.86 10.73 -15.48
N PHE A 71 5.71 10.06 -14.69
CA PHE A 71 5.32 9.47 -13.42
C PHE A 71 4.86 10.52 -12.42
N ILE A 72 5.66 11.58 -12.20
CA ILE A 72 5.32 12.68 -11.30
C ILE A 72 4.01 13.35 -11.75
N GLU A 73 3.89 13.65 -13.04
CA GLU A 73 2.69 14.27 -13.62
C GLU A 73 1.42 13.41 -13.43
N ILE A 74 1.53 12.07 -13.56
CA ILE A 74 0.40 11.15 -13.31
C ILE A 74 0.02 11.15 -11.81
N ILE A 75 1.01 11.16 -10.92
CA ILE A 75 0.80 11.17 -9.47
C ILE A 75 0.17 12.49 -9.03
N GLU A 76 0.61 13.62 -9.57
CA GLU A 76 0.05 14.94 -9.28
C GLU A 76 -1.40 15.09 -9.77
N GLN A 77 -1.72 14.58 -10.97
CA GLN A 77 -3.07 14.69 -11.55
C GLN A 77 -4.10 13.73 -10.95
N GLY A 78 -3.71 12.51 -10.57
CA GLY A 78 -4.65 11.44 -10.24
C GLY A 78 -4.24 10.53 -9.09
N GLY A 79 -3.21 10.92 -8.33
CA GLY A 79 -2.63 10.11 -7.26
C GLY A 79 -2.04 8.79 -7.77
N TRP A 80 -1.71 7.90 -6.83
CA TRP A 80 -1.15 6.58 -7.14
C TRP A 80 -2.09 5.70 -8.00
N GLN A 81 -3.40 5.90 -7.88
CA GLN A 81 -4.40 5.20 -8.69
C GLN A 81 -4.35 5.61 -10.18
N GLY A 82 -3.74 6.77 -10.49
CA GLY A 82 -3.47 7.25 -11.84
C GLY A 82 -2.69 6.24 -12.68
N LEU A 83 -1.74 5.52 -12.06
CA LEU A 83 -0.86 4.56 -12.72
C LEU A 83 -1.59 3.33 -13.26
N TRP A 84 -2.74 2.97 -12.68
CA TRP A 84 -3.59 1.86 -13.14
C TRP A 84 -4.76 2.32 -14.02
N ALA A 85 -4.73 3.56 -14.52
CA ALA A 85 -5.75 4.06 -15.45
C ALA A 85 -5.89 3.11 -16.66
N GLY A 86 -7.13 2.73 -16.98
CA GLY A 86 -7.42 1.79 -18.08
C GLY A 86 -7.15 0.31 -17.78
N ASN A 87 -6.53 -0.06 -16.65
CA ASN A 87 -6.23 -1.46 -16.34
C ASN A 87 -7.50 -2.31 -16.18
N ALA A 88 -8.58 -1.77 -15.64
CA ALA A 88 -9.86 -2.48 -15.52
C ALA A 88 -10.40 -2.95 -16.89
N VAL A 89 -10.31 -2.10 -17.92
CA VAL A 89 -10.70 -2.46 -19.29
C VAL A 89 -9.75 -3.50 -19.87
N ASN A 90 -8.45 -3.40 -19.55
CA ASN A 90 -7.46 -4.39 -19.97
C ASN A 90 -7.74 -5.78 -19.37
N MET A 91 -8.14 -5.85 -18.09
CA MET A 91 -8.53 -7.10 -17.42
C MET A 91 -9.80 -7.70 -18.04
N LEU A 92 -10.82 -6.86 -18.30
CA LEU A 92 -12.06 -7.27 -18.94
C LEU A 92 -11.82 -7.82 -20.36
N ARG A 93 -10.82 -7.29 -21.08
CA ARG A 93 -10.47 -7.71 -22.45
C ARG A 93 -9.82 -9.08 -22.51
N ILE A 94 -9.02 -9.48 -21.51
CA ILE A 94 -8.17 -10.67 -21.58
C ILE A 94 -9.00 -11.95 -21.76
N ILE A 95 -10.08 -12.11 -20.99
CA ILE A 95 -10.88 -13.34 -21.03
C ILE A 95 -11.56 -13.52 -22.41
N PRO A 96 -12.29 -12.51 -22.95
CA PRO A 96 -12.86 -12.59 -24.30
C PRO A 96 -11.81 -12.81 -25.39
N THR A 97 -10.68 -12.08 -25.35
CA THR A 97 -9.64 -12.22 -26.38
C THR A 97 -9.08 -13.64 -26.40
N GLN A 98 -8.73 -14.20 -25.24
CA GLN A 98 -8.19 -15.57 -25.18
C GLN A 98 -9.23 -16.60 -25.63
N ALA A 99 -10.51 -16.41 -25.29
CA ALA A 99 -11.57 -17.36 -25.64
C ALA A 99 -11.78 -17.41 -27.16
N ILE A 100 -11.80 -16.24 -27.79
CA ILE A 100 -11.94 -16.10 -29.24
C ILE A 100 -10.69 -16.62 -29.96
N GLU A 101 -9.48 -16.27 -29.47
CA GLU A 101 -8.23 -16.78 -30.04
C GLU A 101 -8.21 -18.31 -30.06
N LEU A 102 -8.52 -18.96 -28.93
CA LEU A 102 -8.49 -20.42 -28.81
C LEU A 102 -9.60 -21.09 -29.64
N GLY A 103 -10.82 -20.55 -29.58
CA GLY A 103 -11.96 -21.07 -30.34
C GLY A 103 -11.76 -20.96 -31.86
N THR A 104 -11.31 -19.80 -32.34
CA THR A 104 -11.00 -19.59 -33.76
C THR A 104 -9.81 -20.44 -34.19
N PHE A 105 -8.75 -20.55 -33.37
CA PHE A 105 -7.60 -21.37 -33.68
C PHE A 105 -7.99 -22.84 -33.90
N GLU A 106 -8.77 -23.43 -32.98
CA GLU A 106 -9.21 -24.82 -33.08
C GLU A 106 -10.16 -25.04 -34.27
N CYS A 107 -11.11 -24.12 -34.51
CA CYS A 107 -12.05 -24.21 -35.63
C CYS A 107 -11.34 -24.14 -36.98
N VAL A 108 -10.51 -23.11 -37.19
CA VAL A 108 -9.78 -22.89 -38.44
C VAL A 108 -8.75 -24.00 -38.66
N LYS A 109 -8.03 -24.43 -37.62
CA LYS A 109 -7.07 -25.52 -37.74
C LYS A 109 -7.75 -26.82 -38.17
N ARG A 110 -8.92 -27.16 -37.59
CA ARG A 110 -9.69 -28.35 -38.01
C ARG A 110 -10.16 -28.23 -39.45
N ALA A 111 -10.76 -27.09 -39.81
CA ALA A 111 -11.22 -26.85 -41.18
C ALA A 111 -10.10 -26.94 -42.22
N VAL A 112 -8.93 -26.36 -41.95
CA VAL A 112 -7.76 -26.41 -42.85
C VAL A 112 -7.16 -27.82 -42.91
N THR A 113 -7.18 -28.58 -41.81
CA THR A 113 -6.68 -29.97 -41.80
C THR A 113 -7.61 -30.88 -42.59
N SER A 114 -8.92 -30.77 -42.38
CA SER A 114 -9.93 -31.52 -43.16
C SER A 114 -9.91 -31.13 -44.64
N ALA A 115 -9.78 -29.85 -44.98
CA ALA A 115 -9.63 -29.42 -46.37
C ALA A 115 -8.37 -29.96 -47.03
N LYS A 116 -7.26 -30.07 -46.27
CA LYS A 116 -6.01 -30.64 -46.78
C LYS A 116 -6.13 -32.15 -47.02
N GLU A 117 -6.75 -32.88 -46.09
CA GLU A 117 -7.05 -34.31 -46.24
C GLU A 117 -7.99 -34.56 -47.44
N ASP A 118 -9.02 -33.74 -47.61
CA ASP A 118 -9.93 -33.81 -48.76
C ASP A 118 -9.25 -33.50 -50.09
N TRP A 119 -8.30 -32.55 -50.13
CA TRP A 119 -7.52 -32.23 -51.34
C TRP A 119 -6.48 -33.30 -51.68
N GLU A 120 -5.91 -33.96 -50.67
CA GLU A 120 -5.01 -35.10 -50.85
C GLU A 120 -5.75 -36.34 -51.39
N GLN A 121 -7.04 -36.50 -51.07
CA GLN A 121 -7.86 -37.62 -51.54
C GLN A 121 -8.62 -37.35 -52.86
N ASN A 122 -9.18 -36.14 -53.06
CA ASN A 122 -10.05 -35.82 -54.20
C ASN A 122 -9.39 -34.92 -55.27
N GLY A 123 -8.13 -34.49 -55.07
CA GLY A 123 -7.44 -33.53 -55.93
C GLY A 123 -7.83 -32.07 -55.66
N CYS A 124 -6.94 -31.12 -56.00
CA CYS A 124 -7.17 -29.69 -55.75
C CYS A 124 -8.35 -29.13 -56.56
N PRO A 125 -9.15 -28.20 -56.00
CA PRO A 125 -10.20 -27.51 -56.74
C PRO A 125 -9.59 -26.63 -57.85
N ARG A 126 -9.88 -26.97 -59.10
CA ARG A 126 -9.53 -26.13 -60.27
C ARG A 126 -10.55 -25.00 -60.41
N ILE A 127 -10.14 -23.78 -60.11
CA ILE A 127 -10.94 -22.58 -60.42
C ILE A 127 -10.56 -22.14 -61.83
N GLN A 128 -11.49 -22.30 -62.78
CA GLN A 128 -11.35 -21.81 -64.16
C GLN A 128 -11.96 -20.40 -64.27
N ILE A 129 -11.11 -19.38 -64.41
CA ILE A 129 -11.52 -18.02 -64.80
C ILE A 129 -10.96 -17.77 -66.20
N GLY A 130 -11.76 -18.02 -67.23
CA GLY A 130 -11.33 -17.86 -68.63
C GLY A 130 -10.17 -18.79 -69.03
N HIS A 131 -9.30 -18.33 -69.95
CA HIS A 131 -8.20 -19.12 -70.53
C HIS A 131 -7.01 -19.41 -69.57
N VAL A 132 -7.11 -19.10 -68.27
CA VAL A 132 -6.05 -19.34 -67.29
C VAL A 132 -6.55 -20.25 -66.18
N SER A 133 -5.99 -21.46 -66.10
CA SER A 133 -6.18 -22.36 -64.96
C SER A 133 -5.15 -22.05 -63.88
N LEU A 134 -5.60 -21.58 -62.71
CA LEU A 134 -4.74 -21.40 -61.53
C LEU A 134 -4.84 -22.63 -60.63
N ASP A 135 -3.79 -23.44 -60.61
CA ASP A 135 -3.63 -24.51 -59.63
C ASP A 135 -3.04 -23.90 -58.34
N PHE A 136 -3.88 -23.69 -57.32
CA PHE A 136 -3.42 -23.21 -56.02
C PHE A 136 -2.85 -24.36 -55.18
N SER A 137 -1.55 -24.62 -55.28
CA SER A 137 -0.87 -25.57 -54.40
C SER A 137 -0.58 -24.92 -53.04
N PHE A 138 -1.50 -25.06 -52.09
CA PHE A 138 -1.40 -24.56 -50.72
C PHE A 138 -0.55 -25.45 -49.78
N SER A 139 0.22 -26.39 -50.32
CA SER A 139 0.99 -27.40 -49.56
C SER A 139 2.03 -26.83 -48.58
N TRP A 140 2.43 -25.57 -48.74
CA TRP A 140 3.43 -24.89 -47.91
C TRP A 140 2.85 -24.18 -46.67
N LEU A 141 1.53 -23.99 -46.57
CA LEU A 141 0.89 -23.30 -45.45
C LEU A 141 0.54 -24.30 -44.33
N SER A 142 1.22 -24.17 -43.18
CA SER A 142 0.93 -24.96 -41.99
C SER A 142 -0.49 -24.65 -41.47
N PRO A 143 -1.35 -25.66 -41.23
CA PRO A 143 -2.67 -25.45 -40.61
C PRO A 143 -2.61 -24.71 -39.27
N THR A 144 -1.48 -24.83 -38.56
CA THR A 144 -1.23 -24.12 -37.30
C THR A 144 -0.95 -22.64 -37.53
N ALA A 145 -0.25 -22.28 -38.60
CA ALA A 145 0.05 -20.89 -38.94
C ALA A 145 -1.20 -20.15 -39.44
N VAL A 146 -1.99 -20.80 -40.30
CA VAL A 146 -3.27 -20.26 -40.79
C VAL A 146 -4.27 -20.10 -39.63
N GLY A 147 -4.39 -21.12 -38.78
CA GLY A 147 -5.21 -21.05 -37.57
C GLY A 147 -4.79 -19.94 -36.61
N GLY A 148 -3.47 -19.77 -36.39
CA GLY A 148 -2.94 -18.71 -35.53
C GLY A 148 -3.17 -17.30 -36.09
N ALA A 149 -2.96 -17.10 -37.39
CA ALA A 149 -3.21 -15.82 -38.05
C ALA A 149 -4.70 -15.45 -38.04
N ALA A 150 -5.58 -16.39 -38.39
CA ALA A 150 -7.02 -16.18 -38.34
C ALA A 150 -7.51 -15.88 -36.92
N ALA A 151 -7.01 -16.61 -35.91
CA ALA A 151 -7.31 -16.37 -34.50
C ALA A 151 -6.91 -14.96 -34.04
N GLY A 152 -5.72 -14.50 -34.43
CA GLY A 152 -5.26 -13.14 -34.13
C GLY A 152 -6.14 -12.06 -34.78
N ILE A 153 -6.53 -12.22 -36.05
CA ILE A 153 -7.38 -11.27 -36.77
C ILE A 153 -8.79 -11.23 -36.17
N VAL A 154 -9.42 -12.39 -35.95
CA VAL A 154 -10.80 -12.48 -35.46
C VAL A 154 -10.92 -11.96 -34.02
N SER A 155 -9.98 -12.31 -33.14
CA SER A 155 -9.96 -11.79 -31.77
C SER A 155 -9.73 -10.28 -31.74
N THR A 156 -8.83 -9.77 -32.59
CA THR A 156 -8.61 -8.32 -32.75
C THR A 156 -9.89 -7.63 -33.19
N LEU A 157 -10.57 -8.13 -34.23
CA LEU A 157 -11.83 -7.56 -34.70
C LEU A 157 -12.88 -7.52 -33.59
N ALA A 158 -13.05 -8.61 -32.85
CA ALA A 158 -14.06 -8.68 -31.81
C ALA A 158 -13.74 -7.79 -30.59
N CYS A 159 -12.46 -7.67 -30.23
CA CYS A 159 -12.02 -6.98 -29.01
C CYS A 159 -11.48 -5.56 -29.24
N HIS A 160 -11.42 -5.09 -30.49
CA HIS A 160 -10.92 -3.75 -30.84
C HIS A 160 -11.62 -2.61 -30.07
N PRO A 161 -12.95 -2.62 -29.84
CA PRO A 161 -13.61 -1.59 -29.04
C PRO A 161 -13.05 -1.45 -27.62
N LEU A 162 -12.66 -2.57 -27.00
CA LEU A 162 -12.06 -2.57 -25.65
C LEU A 162 -10.63 -2.02 -25.68
N GLU A 163 -9.88 -2.20 -26.77
CA GLU A 163 -8.55 -1.60 -26.95
C GLU A 163 -8.64 -0.07 -27.07
N VAL A 164 -9.58 0.42 -27.89
CA VAL A 164 -9.82 1.86 -28.04
C VAL A 164 -10.25 2.47 -26.71
N LEU A 165 -11.17 1.81 -25.98
CA LEU A 165 -11.64 2.29 -24.69
C LEU A 165 -10.51 2.36 -23.64
N LYS A 166 -9.63 1.34 -23.58
CA LYS A 166 -8.44 1.35 -22.72
C LYS A 166 -7.55 2.55 -23.03
N ASP A 167 -7.19 2.73 -24.30
CA ASP A 167 -6.22 3.76 -24.71
C ASP A 167 -6.76 5.18 -24.43
N ARG A 168 -8.05 5.44 -24.66
CA ARG A 168 -8.69 6.74 -24.36
C ARG A 168 -8.71 7.04 -22.87
N LEU A 169 -9.09 6.07 -22.03
CA LEU A 169 -9.10 6.20 -20.56
C LEU A 169 -7.70 6.41 -19.97
N THR A 170 -6.68 5.82 -20.59
CA THR A 170 -5.28 5.93 -20.14
C THR A 170 -4.72 7.33 -20.42
N VAL A 171 -5.13 7.93 -21.55
CA VAL A 171 -4.61 9.22 -21.99
C VAL A 171 -5.34 10.40 -21.34
N ASN A 172 -6.68 10.38 -21.23
CA ASN A 172 -7.44 11.48 -20.64
C ASN A 172 -8.46 10.97 -19.61
N ARG A 173 -8.08 10.98 -18.33
CA ARG A 173 -8.90 10.50 -17.22
C ARG A 173 -9.98 11.51 -16.80
N GLU A 174 -9.75 12.80 -16.99
CA GLU A 174 -10.70 13.87 -16.64
C GLU A 174 -11.91 13.86 -17.58
N ALA A 175 -11.69 13.64 -18.88
CA ALA A 175 -12.77 13.58 -19.87
C ALA A 175 -13.63 12.30 -19.76
N TYR A 176 -13.13 11.27 -19.07
CA TYR A 176 -13.70 9.91 -19.02
C TYR A 176 -13.53 9.26 -17.64
N PRO A 177 -14.32 9.67 -16.62
CA PRO A 177 -14.20 9.16 -15.25
C PRO A 177 -14.67 7.71 -15.08
N SER A 178 -15.52 7.18 -15.98
CA SER A 178 -16.04 5.81 -15.89
C SER A 178 -16.16 5.13 -17.26
N ILE A 179 -16.06 3.79 -17.25
CA ILE A 179 -16.09 2.94 -18.46
C ILE A 179 -17.41 3.11 -19.22
N SER A 180 -18.54 3.12 -18.52
CA SER A 180 -19.88 3.26 -19.13
C SER A 180 -20.09 4.65 -19.75
N LEU A 181 -19.66 5.69 -19.04
CA LEU A 181 -19.77 7.07 -19.53
C LEU A 181 -18.83 7.30 -20.72
N ALA A 182 -17.64 6.70 -20.69
CA ALA A 182 -16.71 6.73 -21.82
C ALA A 182 -17.26 6.02 -23.06
N LEU A 183 -17.85 4.83 -22.89
CA LEU A 183 -18.48 4.12 -24.00
C LEU A 183 -19.65 4.93 -24.59
N SER A 184 -20.50 5.50 -23.74
CA SER A 184 -21.63 6.33 -24.18
C SER A 184 -21.17 7.59 -24.92
N LYS A 185 -20.14 8.28 -24.40
CA LYS A 185 -19.59 9.50 -24.99
C LYS A 185 -18.91 9.23 -26.34
N ILE A 186 -18.08 8.19 -26.44
CA ILE A 186 -17.44 7.78 -27.70
C ILE A 186 -18.49 7.41 -28.75
N TYR A 187 -19.55 6.69 -28.34
CA TYR A 187 -20.64 6.31 -29.22
C TYR A 187 -21.44 7.53 -29.71
N LYS A 188 -21.68 8.53 -28.84
CA LYS A 188 -22.37 9.78 -29.22
C LYS A 188 -21.56 10.68 -30.15
N GLU A 189 -20.23 10.71 -30.00
CA GLU A 189 -19.34 11.60 -30.77
C GLU A 189 -19.04 11.07 -32.19
N GLY A 190 -18.96 9.74 -32.39
CA GLY A 190 -18.59 9.18 -33.70
C GLY A 190 -19.14 7.78 -34.01
N GLY A 191 -20.17 7.34 -33.30
CA GLY A 191 -20.88 6.09 -33.54
C GLY A 191 -19.99 4.84 -33.47
N LEU A 192 -20.35 3.82 -34.25
CA LEU A 192 -19.57 2.58 -34.37
C LEU A 192 -18.18 2.81 -35.00
N GLY A 193 -18.04 3.81 -35.87
CA GLY A 193 -16.75 4.14 -36.51
C GLY A 193 -15.69 4.59 -35.51
N ALA A 194 -16.07 5.33 -34.45
CA ALA A 194 -15.16 5.76 -33.40
C ALA A 194 -14.63 4.59 -32.56
N LEU A 195 -15.46 3.58 -32.27
CA LEU A 195 -15.07 2.37 -31.54
C LEU A 195 -14.11 1.47 -32.32
N TYR A 196 -14.15 1.55 -33.66
CA TYR A 196 -13.24 0.83 -34.56
C TYR A 196 -12.12 1.70 -35.14
N SER A 197 -11.93 2.90 -34.58
CA SER A 197 -10.84 3.80 -34.99
C SER A 197 -9.49 3.12 -34.77
N GLY A 198 -8.64 3.14 -35.79
CA GLY A 198 -7.32 2.51 -35.74
C GLY A 198 -7.30 0.99 -35.99
N LEU A 199 -8.39 0.37 -36.49
CA LEU A 199 -8.39 -1.06 -36.84
C LEU A 199 -7.44 -1.38 -38.01
N SER A 200 -7.49 -0.62 -39.10
CA SER A 200 -6.58 -0.80 -40.25
C SER A 200 -5.09 -0.71 -39.86
N PRO A 201 -4.62 0.31 -39.12
CA PRO A 201 -3.22 0.35 -38.66
C PRO A 201 -2.89 -0.75 -37.64
N THR A 202 -3.88 -1.24 -36.89
CA THR A 202 -3.71 -2.40 -35.98
C THR A 202 -3.38 -3.66 -36.76
N LEU A 203 -4.17 -3.97 -37.79
CA LEU A 203 -3.96 -5.14 -38.65
C LEU A 203 -2.66 -5.03 -39.45
N ILE A 204 -2.36 -3.84 -40.00
CA ILE A 204 -1.09 -3.59 -40.71
C ILE A 204 0.10 -3.77 -39.75
N GLY A 205 0.02 -3.28 -38.51
CA GLY A 205 1.11 -3.39 -37.54
C GLY A 205 1.40 -4.81 -37.06
N MET A 206 0.42 -5.72 -37.11
CA MET A 206 0.59 -7.12 -36.72
C MET A 206 1.52 -7.90 -37.65
N LEU A 207 1.58 -7.55 -38.93
CA LEU A 207 2.34 -8.29 -39.95
C LEU A 207 3.86 -8.08 -39.83
N PRO A 208 4.41 -6.86 -39.76
CA PRO A 208 5.85 -6.64 -39.67
C PRO A 208 6.45 -7.21 -38.40
N TYR A 209 5.78 -7.04 -37.25
CA TYR A 209 6.24 -7.58 -35.97
C TYR A 209 6.32 -9.10 -36.03
N SER A 210 5.23 -9.78 -36.41
CA SER A 210 5.18 -11.24 -36.44
C SER A 210 6.18 -11.81 -37.45
N THR A 211 6.30 -11.20 -38.62
CA THR A 211 7.25 -11.63 -39.67
C THR A 211 8.69 -11.49 -39.19
N CYS A 212 9.06 -10.34 -38.61
CA CYS A 212 10.40 -10.13 -38.07
C CYS A 212 10.70 -11.07 -36.91
N TYR A 213 9.72 -11.33 -36.03
CA TYR A 213 9.88 -12.24 -34.90
C TYR A 213 10.20 -13.65 -35.36
N TYR A 214 9.38 -14.24 -36.24
CA TYR A 214 9.60 -15.61 -36.72
C TYR A 214 10.89 -15.73 -37.52
N PHE A 215 11.18 -14.77 -38.39
CA PHE A 215 12.43 -14.75 -39.16
C PHE A 215 13.66 -14.71 -38.25
N MET A 216 13.67 -13.80 -37.27
CA MET A 216 14.77 -13.68 -36.31
C MET A 216 14.87 -14.92 -35.42
N TYR A 217 13.73 -15.45 -34.96
CA TYR A 217 13.69 -16.66 -34.13
C TYR A 217 14.29 -17.86 -34.88
N GLU A 218 13.90 -18.10 -36.13
CA GLU A 218 14.45 -19.18 -36.94
C GLU A 218 15.94 -19.00 -37.22
N LYS A 219 16.37 -17.77 -37.56
CA LYS A 219 17.77 -17.48 -37.84
C LYS A 219 18.66 -17.68 -36.61
N LEU A 220 18.23 -17.15 -35.46
CA LEU A 220 18.94 -17.29 -34.17
C LEU A 220 18.95 -18.74 -33.70
N LYS A 221 17.81 -19.45 -33.80
CA LYS A 221 17.70 -20.88 -33.47
C LYS A 221 18.65 -21.72 -34.32
N ASN A 222 18.63 -21.54 -35.65
CA ASN A 222 19.44 -22.35 -36.56
C ASN A 222 20.93 -22.09 -36.36
N ASN A 223 21.35 -20.83 -36.23
CA ASN A 223 22.74 -20.48 -35.96
C ASN A 223 23.21 -21.03 -34.60
N TYR A 224 22.38 -20.93 -33.55
CA TYR A 224 22.73 -21.43 -32.21
C TYR A 224 22.80 -22.96 -32.15
N CYS A 225 21.87 -23.65 -32.81
CA CYS A 225 21.86 -25.12 -32.93
C CYS A 225 23.06 -25.63 -33.74
N GLN A 226 23.44 -24.95 -34.82
CA GLN A 226 24.62 -25.27 -35.62
C GLN A 226 25.92 -25.03 -34.84
N ALA A 227 26.04 -23.88 -34.17
CA ALA A 227 27.23 -23.55 -33.37
C ALA A 227 27.50 -24.53 -32.21
N ASN A 228 26.43 -25.13 -31.66
CA ASN A 228 26.52 -26.05 -30.52
C ASN A 228 26.31 -27.53 -30.90
N ASN A 229 26.23 -27.89 -32.19
CA ASN A 229 25.94 -29.25 -32.66
C ASN A 229 24.68 -29.89 -32.01
N LYS A 230 23.60 -29.13 -31.86
CA LYS A 230 22.32 -29.58 -31.26
C LYS A 230 21.21 -29.67 -32.30
N LYS A 231 20.35 -30.70 -32.20
CA LYS A 231 19.14 -30.84 -33.04
C LYS A 231 17.95 -29.97 -32.59
N SER A 232 17.93 -29.54 -31.33
CA SER A 232 16.84 -28.76 -30.74
C SER A 232 17.31 -27.93 -29.55
N LEU A 233 16.60 -26.84 -29.27
CA LEU A 233 16.85 -25.96 -28.13
C LEU A 233 16.33 -26.54 -26.81
N ASN A 234 17.04 -26.32 -25.72
CA ASN A 234 16.53 -26.55 -24.37
C ASN A 234 15.55 -25.44 -23.95
N ARG A 235 14.71 -25.69 -22.95
CA ARG A 235 13.70 -24.73 -22.44
C ARG A 235 14.25 -23.32 -22.13
N PRO A 236 15.38 -23.14 -21.39
CA PRO A 236 15.94 -21.81 -21.16
C PRO A 236 16.56 -21.19 -22.43
N GLU A 237 17.10 -22.00 -23.34
CA GLU A 237 17.67 -21.54 -24.61
C GLU A 237 16.55 -21.03 -25.55
N MET A 238 15.39 -21.70 -25.54
CA MET A 238 14.19 -21.28 -26.25
C MET A 238 13.67 -19.94 -25.74
N LEU A 239 13.66 -19.72 -24.42
CA LEU A 239 13.29 -18.44 -23.82
C LEU A 239 14.28 -17.32 -24.19
N LEU A 240 15.58 -17.60 -24.14
CA LEU A 240 16.61 -16.61 -24.47
C LEU A 240 16.55 -16.20 -25.96
N ILE A 241 16.41 -17.18 -26.85
CA ILE A 241 16.30 -16.95 -28.29
C ILE A 241 14.98 -16.24 -28.61
N GLY A 242 13.88 -16.61 -27.96
CA GLY A 242 12.59 -15.92 -28.05
C GLY A 242 12.64 -14.48 -27.57
N ALA A 243 13.38 -14.19 -26.49
CA ALA A 243 13.55 -12.84 -25.98
C ALA A 243 14.39 -11.97 -26.94
N LEU A 244 15.47 -12.51 -27.50
CA LEU A 244 16.32 -11.80 -28.47
C LEU A 244 15.60 -11.55 -29.80
N SER A 245 14.81 -12.52 -30.29
CA SER A 245 13.98 -12.33 -31.48
C SER A 245 12.87 -11.33 -31.23
N GLY A 246 12.22 -11.38 -30.06
CA GLY A 246 11.23 -10.40 -29.61
C GLY A 246 11.79 -8.99 -29.53
N PHE A 247 12.99 -8.81 -28.97
CA PHE A 247 13.69 -7.53 -28.92
C PHE A 247 13.95 -6.95 -30.30
N THR A 248 14.52 -7.76 -31.20
CA THR A 248 14.84 -7.33 -32.56
C THR A 248 13.57 -6.98 -33.34
N ALA A 249 12.54 -7.82 -33.24
CA ALA A 249 11.25 -7.59 -33.89
C ALA A 249 10.57 -6.32 -33.38
N SER A 250 10.54 -6.11 -32.06
CA SER A 250 10.00 -4.89 -31.46
C SER A 250 10.75 -3.64 -31.92
N THR A 251 12.08 -3.70 -32.03
CA THR A 251 12.90 -2.56 -32.49
C THR A 251 12.50 -2.14 -33.91
N ILE A 252 12.38 -3.10 -34.81
CA ILE A 252 12.05 -2.85 -36.22
C ILE A 252 10.60 -2.37 -36.37
N SER A 253 9.67 -2.92 -35.60
CA SER A 253 8.25 -2.57 -35.69
C SER A 253 7.85 -1.33 -34.87
N PHE A 254 8.73 -0.79 -34.04
CA PHE A 254 8.42 0.28 -33.09
C PHE A 254 7.84 1.55 -33.76
N PRO A 255 8.38 2.05 -34.89
CA PRO A 255 7.80 3.22 -35.57
C PRO A 255 6.32 3.04 -35.97
N LEU A 256 5.94 1.82 -36.36
CA LEU A 256 4.56 1.49 -36.72
C LEU A 256 3.65 1.43 -35.48
N GLU A 257 4.19 1.02 -34.33
CA GLU A 257 3.49 1.04 -33.05
C GLU A 257 3.16 2.48 -32.62
N VAL A 258 4.13 3.40 -32.75
CA VAL A 258 3.94 4.84 -32.47
C VAL A 258 2.85 5.43 -33.37
N ALA A 259 2.91 5.18 -34.67
CA ALA A 259 1.91 5.67 -35.63
C ALA A 259 0.51 5.12 -35.32
N ARG A 260 0.40 3.83 -34.98
CA ARG A 260 -0.87 3.21 -34.57
C ARG A 260 -1.45 3.90 -33.34
N LYS A 261 -0.65 4.12 -32.29
CA LYS A 261 -1.12 4.73 -31.03
C LYS A 261 -1.53 6.19 -31.21
N ARG A 262 -0.80 6.96 -32.03
CA ARG A 262 -1.24 8.33 -32.41
C ARG A 262 -2.57 8.33 -33.14
N LEU A 263 -2.83 7.40 -34.06
CA LEU A 263 -4.13 7.30 -34.74
C LEU A 263 -5.27 6.89 -33.80
N MET A 264 -5.00 5.98 -32.86
CA MET A 264 -5.97 5.55 -31.84
C MET A 264 -6.37 6.66 -30.87
N VAL A 265 -5.50 7.68 -30.69
CA VAL A 265 -5.72 8.76 -29.73
C VAL A 265 -6.00 10.13 -30.38
N GLY A 266 -5.62 10.33 -31.64
CA GLY A 266 -5.77 11.60 -32.38
C GLY A 266 -7.21 12.11 -32.47
N ALA A 267 -8.21 11.23 -32.43
CA ALA A 267 -9.61 11.67 -32.40
C ALA A 267 -10.01 12.49 -31.15
N LEU A 268 -9.23 12.43 -30.05
CA LEU A 268 -9.48 13.25 -28.84
C LEU A 268 -8.97 14.68 -28.98
N GLN A 269 -8.01 14.93 -29.87
CA GLN A 269 -7.36 16.23 -30.03
C GLN A 269 -7.86 17.01 -31.25
N GLY A 270 -8.90 16.50 -31.96
CA GLY A 270 -9.48 17.14 -33.13
C GLY A 270 -8.59 17.14 -34.39
N LYS A 271 -7.37 16.57 -34.30
CA LYS A 271 -6.42 16.41 -35.41
C LYS A 271 -6.12 14.92 -35.59
N CYS A 272 -6.92 14.24 -36.41
CA CYS A 272 -6.64 12.85 -36.75
C CYS A 272 -5.93 12.79 -38.11
N PRO A 273 -4.70 12.25 -38.19
CA PRO A 273 -4.05 12.01 -39.47
C PRO A 273 -4.88 11.02 -40.31
N PRO A 274 -5.05 11.24 -41.63
CA PRO A 274 -5.93 10.41 -42.47
C PRO A 274 -5.42 8.98 -42.66
N HIS A 275 -4.11 8.76 -42.60
CA HIS A 275 -3.50 7.44 -42.78
C HIS A 275 -2.17 7.31 -42.02
N MET A 276 -1.69 6.08 -41.82
CA MET A 276 -0.47 5.76 -41.07
C MET A 276 0.78 6.50 -41.57
N ALA A 277 0.94 6.68 -42.88
CA ALA A 277 2.06 7.45 -43.43
C ALA A 277 1.98 8.97 -43.10
N ALA A 278 0.78 9.53 -42.96
CA ALA A 278 0.62 10.93 -42.53
C ALA A 278 1.00 11.08 -41.05
N ALA A 279 0.59 10.12 -40.20
CA ALA A 279 1.00 10.11 -38.79
C ALA A 279 2.52 9.98 -38.62
N LEU A 280 3.17 9.11 -39.40
CA LEU A 280 4.64 9.00 -39.41
C LEU A 280 5.31 10.29 -39.91
N SER A 281 4.79 10.88 -40.99
CA SER A 281 5.33 12.14 -41.53
C SER A 281 5.19 13.29 -40.54
N GLU A 282 4.11 13.33 -39.76
CA GLU A 282 3.87 14.35 -38.75
C GLU A 282 4.87 14.20 -37.59
N VAL A 283 5.03 12.98 -37.06
CA VAL A 283 6.03 12.68 -36.02
C VAL A 283 7.44 13.11 -36.46
N ILE A 284 7.83 12.79 -37.69
CA ILE A 284 9.15 13.14 -38.22
C ILE A 284 9.30 14.66 -38.37
N LYS A 285 8.24 15.38 -38.77
CA LYS A 285 8.26 16.84 -38.93
C LYS A 285 8.30 17.57 -37.59
N GLU A 286 7.60 17.06 -36.56
CA GLU A 286 7.52 17.67 -35.24
C GLU A 286 8.71 17.36 -34.34
N GLU A 287 9.17 16.09 -34.34
CA GLU A 287 10.11 15.57 -33.34
C GLU A 287 11.37 14.94 -33.97
N GLY A 288 11.47 14.92 -35.30
CA GLY A 288 12.56 14.28 -36.02
C GLY A 288 12.54 12.75 -35.94
N LEU A 289 13.62 12.11 -36.39
CA LEU A 289 13.76 10.65 -36.38
C LEU A 289 13.72 10.03 -34.97
N LYS A 290 14.07 10.81 -33.94
CA LYS A 290 13.99 10.37 -32.53
C LYS A 290 12.55 10.22 -32.04
N GLY A 291 11.60 10.99 -32.59
CA GLY A 291 10.19 10.87 -32.24
C GLY A 291 9.57 9.51 -32.58
N LEU A 292 10.09 8.84 -33.62
CA LEU A 292 9.65 7.49 -34.01
C LEU A 292 9.97 6.42 -32.97
N TYR A 293 10.91 6.70 -32.06
CA TYR A 293 11.34 5.82 -30.97
C TYR A 293 10.98 6.41 -29.59
N ARG A 294 10.03 7.33 -29.53
CA ARG A 294 9.55 7.91 -28.27
C ARG A 294 8.91 6.83 -27.40
N GLY A 295 9.46 6.62 -26.19
CA GLY A 295 9.09 5.54 -25.29
C GLY A 295 9.94 4.26 -25.40
N TRP A 296 11.00 4.28 -26.23
CA TRP A 296 12.01 3.22 -26.34
C TRP A 296 13.26 3.47 -25.48
N GLU A 297 13.67 4.73 -25.29
CA GLU A 297 14.86 5.10 -24.50
C GLU A 297 14.57 5.08 -22.99
N GLU A 298 15.03 4.04 -22.29
CA GLU A 298 15.32 4.07 -20.85
C GLU A 298 16.80 4.40 -20.65
N SER A 299 17.11 5.61 -20.19
CA SER A 299 18.40 5.87 -19.52
C SER A 299 18.15 6.75 -18.31
N PRO A 300 18.33 6.25 -17.07
CA PRO A 300 18.52 7.11 -15.93
C PRO A 300 19.96 7.64 -15.98
N TYR A 301 20.12 8.95 -15.76
CA TYR A 301 21.39 9.69 -15.69
C TYR A 301 22.13 9.94 -17.00
N ASN A 302 22.08 11.20 -17.46
CA ASN A 302 23.16 11.78 -18.25
C ASN A 302 24.11 12.51 -17.28
N GLY A 303 25.09 11.77 -16.77
CA GLY A 303 26.26 12.29 -16.06
C GLY A 303 27.46 11.54 -16.58
N SER A 304 28.11 12.11 -17.61
CA SER A 304 29.47 11.84 -18.10
C SER A 304 30.17 10.58 -17.54
N GLY A 305 30.17 9.50 -18.31
CA GLY A 305 31.02 8.33 -18.07
C GLY A 305 30.79 7.25 -19.13
N GLY A 306 31.69 7.17 -20.11
CA GLY A 306 31.64 6.15 -21.16
C GLY A 306 31.86 4.75 -20.61
N GLY A 307 30.79 3.98 -20.48
CA GLY A 307 30.81 2.53 -20.29
C GLY A 307 29.69 1.93 -21.12
N LEU A 308 29.99 0.97 -22.00
CA LEU A 308 28.99 0.18 -22.73
C LEU A 308 28.11 -0.58 -21.73
N HIS A 309 27.03 0.03 -21.27
CA HIS A 309 25.94 -0.68 -20.61
C HIS A 309 25.01 -1.25 -21.68
N ALA A 310 24.78 -2.57 -21.62
CA ALA A 310 23.83 -3.24 -22.50
C ALA A 310 22.43 -2.63 -22.31
N PRO A 311 21.68 -2.36 -23.38
CA PRO A 311 20.34 -1.80 -23.27
C PRO A 311 19.43 -2.73 -22.46
N LEU A 312 18.78 -2.20 -21.43
CA LEU A 312 17.74 -2.89 -20.67
C LEU A 312 16.64 -3.35 -21.63
N VAL A 313 16.21 -4.61 -21.45
CA VAL A 313 15.20 -5.24 -22.32
C VAL A 313 13.89 -4.45 -22.22
N PRO A 314 13.33 -3.96 -23.34
CA PRO A 314 12.16 -3.10 -23.33
C PRO A 314 10.96 -3.87 -22.75
N PRO A 315 10.02 -3.18 -22.09
CA PRO A 315 8.87 -3.82 -21.44
C PRO A 315 8.04 -4.70 -22.38
N SER A 316 8.01 -4.40 -23.67
CA SER A 316 7.36 -5.22 -24.71
C SER A 316 8.05 -6.56 -24.92
N SER A 317 9.38 -6.61 -24.86
CA SER A 317 10.16 -7.85 -24.95
C SER A 317 10.08 -8.67 -23.66
N LEU A 318 10.02 -8.01 -22.49
CA LEU A 318 9.69 -8.69 -21.23
C LEU A 318 8.27 -9.26 -21.26
N GLN A 319 7.27 -8.49 -21.72
CA GLN A 319 5.90 -8.98 -21.86
C GLN A 319 5.77 -10.17 -22.80
N HIS A 320 6.51 -10.18 -23.92
CA HIS A 320 6.53 -11.32 -24.83
C HIS A 320 7.30 -12.50 -24.27
N ALA A 321 8.44 -12.28 -23.60
CA ALA A 321 9.18 -13.34 -22.92
C ALA A 321 8.36 -13.99 -21.79
N PHE A 322 7.61 -13.19 -21.03
CA PHE A 322 6.65 -13.68 -20.05
C PHE A 322 5.46 -14.39 -20.72
N LYS A 323 4.86 -13.83 -21.78
CA LYS A 323 3.74 -14.46 -22.51
C LYS A 323 4.15 -15.82 -23.10
N GLU A 324 5.32 -15.93 -23.71
CA GLU A 324 5.92 -17.19 -24.21
C GLU A 324 6.25 -18.15 -23.07
N ALA A 325 6.78 -17.68 -21.94
CA ALA A 325 7.01 -18.53 -20.77
C ALA A 325 5.70 -19.13 -20.22
N THR A 326 4.62 -18.34 -20.18
CA THR A 326 3.29 -18.79 -19.75
C THR A 326 2.69 -19.77 -20.78
N PHE A 327 2.78 -19.48 -22.08
CA PHE A 327 2.27 -20.35 -23.15
C PHE A 327 3.06 -21.66 -23.31
N SER A 328 4.38 -21.61 -23.09
CA SER A 328 5.25 -22.79 -23.12
C SER A 328 5.03 -23.69 -21.89
N GLY A 329 4.76 -23.09 -20.72
CA GLY A 329 4.27 -23.80 -19.54
C GLY A 329 2.92 -24.48 -19.80
N PHE A 330 2.04 -23.82 -20.54
CA PHE A 330 0.72 -24.34 -20.91
C PHE A 330 0.79 -25.53 -21.88
N ARG A 331 1.68 -25.46 -22.89
CA ARG A 331 1.92 -26.56 -23.83
C ARG A 331 2.51 -27.81 -23.15
N MET A 332 3.13 -27.63 -21.98
CA MET A 332 3.66 -28.71 -21.13
C MET A 332 2.57 -29.47 -20.37
N PHE A 333 1.52 -28.80 -19.90
CA PHE A 333 0.40 -29.43 -19.19
C PHE A 333 -0.40 -30.41 -20.07
N ARG A 334 -0.39 -30.19 -21.39
CA ARG A 334 -1.07 -31.04 -22.39
C ARG A 334 -0.44 -32.43 -22.55
N ASN A 335 0.81 -32.65 -22.13
CA ASN A 335 1.52 -33.92 -22.34
C ASN A 335 1.76 -34.76 -21.06
N THR A 336 1.36 -34.29 -19.89
CA THR A 336 1.41 -35.10 -18.65
C THR A 336 0.10 -35.86 -18.47
N LYS A 337 0.06 -37.10 -18.98
CA LYS A 337 -0.86 -38.13 -18.47
C LYS A 337 -0.43 -38.47 -17.04
N SER A 338 -1.40 -38.54 -16.13
CA SER A 338 -1.27 -38.79 -14.68
C SER A 338 -0.73 -37.61 -13.86
N VAL A 339 -1.64 -36.91 -13.15
CA VAL A 339 -1.60 -36.73 -11.68
C VAL A 339 -3.06 -36.50 -11.25
N GLY A 340 -3.51 -37.24 -10.23
CA GLY A 340 -4.86 -37.16 -9.66
C GLY A 340 -5.13 -35.86 -8.86
N PRO A 341 -6.31 -35.76 -8.21
CA PRO A 341 -6.77 -34.51 -7.61
C PRO A 341 -6.04 -34.29 -6.29
N PHE A 342 -5.02 -33.44 -6.30
CA PHE A 342 -4.52 -32.79 -5.10
C PHE A 342 -4.63 -31.29 -5.31
N GLY A 343 -5.34 -30.64 -4.38
CA GLY A 343 -5.53 -29.20 -4.36
C GLY A 343 -4.20 -28.47 -4.22
N TYR A 344 -4.02 -27.44 -5.04
CA TYR A 344 -2.88 -26.53 -4.94
C TYR A 344 -3.40 -25.09 -5.05
N ASP A 345 -3.29 -24.39 -3.93
CA ASP A 345 -3.45 -22.94 -3.84
C ASP A 345 -2.12 -22.28 -4.28
N SER A 346 -2.18 -21.38 -5.27
CA SER A 346 -1.07 -20.56 -5.83
C SER A 346 -0.08 -21.22 -6.82
N MET A 347 0.10 -20.57 -7.98
CA MET A 347 1.10 -20.91 -9.02
C MET A 347 2.55 -20.82 -8.55
N ALA A 348 2.83 -20.11 -7.45
CA ALA A 348 4.18 -20.05 -6.87
C ALA A 348 4.61 -21.41 -6.28
N ASP A 349 3.65 -22.17 -5.73
CA ASP A 349 3.90 -23.49 -5.16
C ASP A 349 4.10 -24.55 -6.25
N ILE A 350 3.50 -24.34 -7.43
CA ILE A 350 3.74 -25.17 -8.63
C ILE A 350 5.16 -24.95 -9.17
N TRP A 351 5.67 -23.71 -9.16
CA TRP A 351 7.04 -23.39 -9.60
C TRP A 351 8.09 -23.93 -8.62
N CYS A 352 7.89 -23.72 -7.31
CA CYS A 352 8.80 -24.21 -6.27
C CYS A 352 8.82 -25.75 -6.16
N SER A 353 7.67 -26.41 -6.32
CA SER A 353 7.57 -27.88 -6.31
C SER A 353 8.26 -28.50 -7.55
N TRP A 354 8.26 -27.80 -8.67
CA TRP A 354 8.96 -28.23 -9.89
C TRP A 354 10.49 -28.11 -9.79
N GLU A 355 10.99 -27.12 -9.04
CA GLU A 355 12.42 -26.81 -8.91
C GLU A 355 13.14 -27.70 -7.87
N GLN A 356 12.42 -28.27 -6.91
CA GLN A 356 12.97 -29.20 -5.91
C GLN A 356 13.41 -30.56 -6.50
N ASN A 357 13.04 -30.89 -7.75
CA ASN A 357 13.14 -32.26 -8.26
C ASN A 357 14.23 -32.55 -9.31
N ARG A 358 15.27 -31.72 -9.46
CA ARG A 358 16.49 -32.14 -10.18
C ARG A 358 17.81 -31.62 -9.60
N GLY A 359 18.66 -32.56 -9.21
CA GLY A 359 20.06 -32.35 -8.87
C GLY A 359 20.88 -31.87 -10.07
N ASN A 360 21.44 -30.67 -9.96
CA ASN A 360 22.81 -30.32 -10.35
C ASN A 360 23.03 -28.85 -9.99
N ALA A 361 23.56 -28.66 -8.79
CA ALA A 361 23.45 -27.43 -8.04
C ALA A 361 24.84 -26.89 -7.66
N SER A 362 25.41 -26.01 -8.47
CA SER A 362 26.46 -25.10 -8.02
C SER A 362 26.55 -23.86 -8.91
N ILE A 363 26.58 -24.02 -10.24
CA ILE A 363 26.80 -22.90 -11.17
C ILE A 363 25.51 -22.10 -11.46
N ARG A 364 24.34 -22.74 -11.43
CA ARG A 364 23.03 -22.07 -11.68
C ARG A 364 22.50 -21.26 -10.48
N ARG A 365 23.02 -21.50 -9.27
CA ARG A 365 22.62 -20.78 -8.05
C ARG A 365 23.14 -19.33 -8.03
N GLY A 366 24.24 -19.01 -8.73
CA GLY A 366 24.82 -17.67 -8.73
C GLY A 366 24.04 -16.67 -9.58
N LEU A 367 23.80 -17.01 -10.85
CA LEU A 367 23.18 -16.11 -11.84
C LEU A 367 21.68 -15.84 -11.58
N CYS A 368 20.93 -16.83 -11.08
CA CYS A 368 19.52 -16.65 -10.73
C CYS A 368 19.34 -15.95 -9.37
N LYS A 369 20.25 -16.15 -8.41
CA LYS A 369 20.26 -15.37 -7.16
C LYS A 369 20.55 -13.89 -7.43
N GLN A 370 21.44 -13.56 -8.36
CA GLN A 370 21.74 -12.17 -8.70
C GLN A 370 20.53 -11.45 -9.33
N SER A 371 19.85 -12.05 -10.31
CA SER A 371 18.68 -11.43 -10.93
C SER A 371 17.45 -11.37 -10.01
N LEU A 372 17.23 -12.38 -9.16
CA LEU A 372 16.22 -12.33 -8.10
C LEU A 372 16.58 -11.31 -7.02
N HIS A 373 17.86 -11.12 -6.71
CA HIS A 373 18.30 -10.12 -5.75
C HIS A 373 18.10 -8.71 -6.30
N GLU A 374 18.43 -8.46 -7.57
CA GLU A 374 18.19 -7.18 -8.24
C GLU A 374 16.70 -6.84 -8.31
N LEU A 375 15.84 -7.79 -8.72
CA LEU A 375 14.39 -7.60 -8.70
C LEU A 375 13.86 -7.36 -7.28
N ARG A 376 14.33 -8.13 -6.29
CA ARG A 376 13.95 -7.95 -4.88
C ARG A 376 14.40 -6.59 -4.34
N THR A 377 15.56 -6.08 -4.75
CA THR A 377 16.02 -4.74 -4.36
C THR A 377 15.22 -3.62 -5.00
N SER A 378 14.85 -3.75 -6.29
CA SER A 378 14.00 -2.77 -6.98
C SER A 378 12.58 -2.74 -6.41
N ILE A 379 12.00 -3.90 -6.14
CA ILE A 379 10.70 -4.02 -5.48
C ILE A 379 10.74 -3.43 -4.07
N SER A 380 11.78 -3.74 -3.28
CA SER A 380 11.97 -3.18 -1.95
C SER A 380 12.00 -1.65 -1.99
N LYS A 381 12.71 -1.03 -2.94
CA LYS A 381 12.76 0.44 -3.08
C LYS A 381 11.38 1.07 -3.35
N ILE A 382 10.52 0.39 -4.10
CA ILE A 382 9.14 0.82 -4.37
C ILE A 382 8.29 0.69 -3.12
N LEU A 383 8.35 -0.46 -2.44
CA LEU A 383 7.61 -0.69 -1.21
C LEU A 383 7.98 0.31 -0.11
N LEU A 384 9.25 0.71 -0.02
CA LEU A 384 9.71 1.71 0.94
C LEU A 384 9.00 3.07 0.78
N CYS A 385 8.40 3.37 -0.39
CA CYS A 385 7.64 4.59 -0.63
C CYS A 385 6.16 4.49 -0.23
N LEU A 386 5.67 3.30 0.12
CA LEU A 386 4.24 3.07 0.32
C LEU A 386 3.84 3.30 1.80
N PRO A 387 2.62 3.81 2.05
CA PRO A 387 2.08 3.92 3.40
C PRO A 387 1.96 2.56 4.10
N VAL A 388 1.99 2.57 5.43
CA VAL A 388 1.91 1.36 6.27
C VAL A 388 0.65 0.55 5.96
N LYS A 389 -0.52 1.20 5.89
CA LYS A 389 -1.79 0.54 5.50
C LYS A 389 -1.69 -0.27 4.21
N SER A 390 -1.10 0.31 3.15
CA SER A 390 -0.91 -0.39 1.88
C SER A 390 0.05 -1.57 2.01
N LEU A 391 1.13 -1.41 2.76
CA LEU A 391 2.10 -2.47 3.02
C LEU A 391 1.49 -3.64 3.79
N LEU A 392 0.60 -3.38 4.74
CA LEU A 392 -0.14 -4.44 5.45
C LEU A 392 -1.05 -5.23 4.50
N VAL A 393 -1.71 -4.57 3.54
CA VAL A 393 -2.47 -5.27 2.50
C VAL A 393 -1.53 -6.15 1.66
N PHE A 394 -0.35 -5.64 1.29
CA PHE A 394 0.64 -6.42 0.54
C PHE A 394 1.20 -7.63 1.32
N LYS A 395 1.33 -7.54 2.65
CA LYS A 395 1.70 -8.69 3.50
C LYS A 395 0.72 -9.87 3.29
N SER A 396 -0.56 -9.58 3.09
CA SER A 396 -1.60 -10.59 2.88
C SER A 396 -1.62 -11.21 1.47
N VAL A 397 -0.87 -10.65 0.50
CA VAL A 397 -0.89 -11.10 -0.90
C VAL A 397 -0.01 -12.33 -1.14
N SER A 398 1.15 -12.44 -0.49
CA SER A 398 2.05 -13.60 -0.61
C SER A 398 3.00 -13.73 0.57
N LYS A 399 3.41 -14.96 0.90
CA LYS A 399 4.44 -15.27 1.90
C LYS A 399 5.76 -14.53 1.63
N GLN A 400 6.10 -14.27 0.36
CA GLN A 400 7.32 -13.57 0.01
C GLN A 400 7.23 -12.05 0.29
N TRP A 401 6.07 -11.43 0.06
CA TRP A 401 5.82 -10.04 0.46
C TRP A 401 5.75 -9.92 1.99
N LEU A 402 5.09 -10.86 2.67
CA LEU A 402 5.08 -10.93 4.13
C LEU A 402 6.50 -10.98 4.70
N CYS A 403 7.35 -11.86 4.18
CA CYS A 403 8.74 -12.01 4.62
C CYS A 403 9.58 -10.77 4.32
N LEU A 404 9.43 -10.14 3.14
CA LEU A 404 10.17 -8.93 2.79
C LEU A 404 9.76 -7.71 3.62
N ILE A 405 8.46 -7.51 3.85
CA ILE A 405 7.93 -6.34 4.56
C ILE A 405 8.09 -6.49 6.07
N SER A 406 8.10 -7.72 6.59
CA SER A 406 8.32 -7.99 8.02
C SER A 406 9.80 -8.14 8.39
N ASP A 407 10.70 -8.00 7.42
CA ASP A 407 12.14 -8.00 7.66
C ASP A 407 12.54 -6.75 8.48
N PRO A 408 13.24 -6.90 9.62
CA PRO A 408 13.59 -5.76 10.50
C PRO A 408 14.36 -4.66 9.76
N TYR A 409 15.23 -5.03 8.82
CA TYR A 409 15.97 -4.06 8.02
C TYR A 409 15.06 -3.28 7.07
N PHE A 410 14.06 -3.92 6.46
CA PHE A 410 13.04 -3.23 5.67
C PHE A 410 12.22 -2.27 6.53
N VAL A 411 11.74 -2.72 7.71
CA VAL A 411 10.95 -1.90 8.65
C VAL A 411 11.75 -0.67 9.08
N HIS A 412 13.01 -0.85 9.45
CA HIS A 412 13.90 0.24 9.82
C HIS A 412 14.16 1.23 8.66
N LYS A 413 14.44 0.72 7.45
CA LYS A 413 14.57 1.60 6.26
C LYS A 413 13.28 2.34 5.92
N HIS A 414 12.14 1.69 6.11
CA HIS A 414 10.83 2.30 5.90
C HIS A 414 10.62 3.42 6.93
N ALA A 415 10.91 3.17 8.20
CA ALA A 415 10.88 4.16 9.26
C ALA A 415 11.80 5.34 8.95
N LEU A 416 13.08 5.13 8.62
CA LEU A 416 14.01 6.22 8.26
C LEU A 416 13.50 7.08 7.10
N ARG A 417 12.94 6.44 6.07
CA ARG A 417 12.44 7.15 4.89
C ARG A 417 11.14 7.91 5.15
N ASN A 418 10.28 7.34 5.98
CA ASN A 418 8.93 7.85 6.26
C ASN A 418 8.80 8.49 7.64
N HIS A 419 9.91 8.73 8.37
CA HIS A 419 9.91 9.32 9.72
C HIS A 419 9.31 10.73 9.76
N ARG A 420 9.22 11.38 8.60
CA ARG A 420 8.60 12.70 8.42
C ARG A 420 7.09 12.64 8.19
N LEU A 421 6.46 11.47 8.23
CA LEU A 421 5.01 11.39 8.10
C LEU A 421 4.34 11.74 9.45
N SER A 422 3.63 12.87 9.39
CA SER A 422 2.71 13.50 10.35
C SER A 422 2.02 12.51 11.28
N THR A 423 1.84 12.87 12.56
CA THR A 423 0.97 12.15 13.50
C THR A 423 -0.45 12.09 12.91
N PRO A 424 -0.89 10.95 12.35
CA PRO A 424 -2.15 10.88 11.60
C PRO A 424 -3.38 11.18 12.47
N GLY A 425 -3.27 11.02 13.79
CA GLY A 425 -4.33 11.40 14.70
C GLY A 425 -4.04 11.21 16.18
N LEU A 426 -5.04 11.53 16.99
CA LEU A 426 -5.05 11.35 18.44
C LEU A 426 -6.15 10.36 18.83
N LEU A 427 -5.88 9.51 19.82
CA LEU A 427 -6.86 8.64 20.45
C LEU A 427 -7.27 9.25 21.78
N LEU A 428 -8.53 9.68 21.87
CA LEU A 428 -9.10 10.32 23.05
C LEU A 428 -9.95 9.33 23.84
N LEU A 429 -9.69 9.19 25.15
CA LEU A 429 -10.58 8.41 26.01
C LEU A 429 -11.95 9.10 26.13
N LYS A 430 -13.00 8.40 25.71
CA LYS A 430 -14.36 8.94 25.58
C LYS A 430 -15.27 8.58 26.74
N LYS A 431 -15.35 7.28 27.08
CA LYS A 431 -16.32 6.76 28.05
C LYS A 431 -15.82 5.48 28.72
N LEU A 432 -16.12 5.35 30.01
CA LEU A 432 -16.13 4.09 30.73
C LEU A 432 -17.53 3.49 30.63
N THR A 433 -17.70 2.45 29.82
CA THR A 433 -19.01 1.83 29.57
C THR A 433 -19.17 0.59 30.47
N PHE A 434 -20.25 0.54 31.25
CA PHE A 434 -20.58 -0.60 32.11
C PHE A 434 -21.57 -1.52 31.38
N ALA A 435 -21.12 -2.67 30.90
CA ALA A 435 -21.99 -3.70 30.35
C ALA A 435 -21.59 -5.06 30.92
N GLU A 436 -22.57 -5.81 31.45
CA GLU A 436 -22.41 -7.23 31.83
C GLU A 436 -21.24 -7.55 32.80
N ASN A 437 -20.90 -6.65 33.74
CA ASN A 437 -19.76 -6.77 34.67
C ASN A 437 -18.38 -6.78 33.98
N ILE A 438 -18.26 -6.25 32.76
CA ILE A 438 -16.98 -6.05 32.06
C ILE A 438 -16.84 -4.56 31.76
N TYR A 439 -15.79 -3.94 32.30
CA TYR A 439 -15.43 -2.55 31.99
C TYR A 439 -14.75 -2.51 30.63
N ASN A 440 -15.36 -1.85 29.65
CA ASN A 440 -14.70 -1.56 28.37
C ASN A 440 -14.62 -0.04 28.20
N GLN A 441 -13.41 0.42 27.87
CA GLN A 441 -13.16 1.81 27.54
C GLN A 441 -13.36 2.06 26.05
N GLU A 442 -14.05 3.15 25.75
CA GLU A 442 -14.24 3.63 24.38
C GLU A 442 -13.27 4.75 24.08
N TYR A 443 -12.64 4.67 22.91
CA TYR A 443 -11.71 5.66 22.38
C TYR A 443 -12.32 6.32 21.14
N GLU A 444 -12.15 7.64 21.06
CA GLU A 444 -12.52 8.45 19.91
C GLU A 444 -11.27 8.86 19.15
N PHE A 445 -11.24 8.58 17.85
CA PHE A 445 -10.11 8.94 16.99
C PHE A 445 -10.33 10.33 16.39
N ILE A 446 -9.33 11.19 16.53
CA ILE A 446 -9.29 12.54 16.00
C ILE A 446 -8.24 12.58 14.88
N SER A 447 -8.66 12.83 13.64
CA SER A 447 -7.75 12.98 12.50
C SER A 447 -7.19 14.41 12.45
N LEU A 448 -5.86 14.54 12.44
CA LEU A 448 -5.18 15.85 12.38
C LEU A 448 -5.01 16.36 10.93
N ASP A 449 -5.06 15.48 9.94
CA ASP A 449 -4.86 15.80 8.52
C ASP A 449 -6.12 16.39 7.83
N GLY A 450 -7.23 16.56 8.55
CA GLY A 450 -8.45 17.22 8.06
C GLY A 450 -9.24 16.46 6.97
N ASN A 451 -8.70 15.38 6.41
CA ASN A 451 -9.38 14.49 5.48
C ASN A 451 -10.30 13.52 6.23
N VAL A 452 -11.45 14.03 6.67
CA VAL A 452 -12.49 13.22 7.30
C VAL A 452 -13.23 12.42 6.23
N THR A 453 -12.90 11.14 6.10
CA THR A 453 -13.92 10.13 5.85
C THR A 453 -14.05 9.30 7.12
N VAL A 454 -15.24 9.32 7.72
CA VAL A 454 -15.66 8.66 8.98
C VAL A 454 -15.37 7.14 9.05
N VAL A 455 -14.75 6.56 8.02
CA VAL A 455 -14.62 5.11 7.79
C VAL A 455 -13.35 4.49 8.40
N ASP A 456 -12.36 5.28 8.84
CA ASP A 456 -10.99 4.76 9.08
C ASP A 456 -10.44 4.96 10.51
N ALA A 457 -11.29 5.07 11.54
CA ALA A 457 -10.80 5.02 12.93
C ALA A 457 -10.12 3.65 13.19
N PRO A 458 -8.89 3.59 13.74
CA PRO A 458 -8.13 2.34 13.87
C PRO A 458 -8.86 1.33 14.77
N PHE A 459 -9.58 1.81 15.78
CA PHE A 459 -10.49 1.05 16.62
C PHE A 459 -11.37 2.02 17.42
N LYS A 460 -12.49 1.53 17.97
CA LYS A 460 -13.31 2.23 18.98
C LYS A 460 -13.15 1.63 20.38
N THR A 461 -12.97 0.32 20.46
CA THR A 461 -12.74 -0.43 21.70
C THR A 461 -11.66 -1.48 21.44
N LEU A 462 -10.84 -1.75 22.44
CA LEU A 462 -9.80 -2.79 22.37
C LEU A 462 -10.38 -4.11 22.88
N THR A 463 -10.79 -4.99 21.97
CA THR A 463 -11.51 -6.25 22.29
C THR A 463 -10.64 -7.50 22.24
N PHE A 464 -9.32 -7.36 22.10
CA PHE A 464 -8.42 -8.51 21.96
C PHE A 464 -8.25 -9.34 23.26
N THR A 465 -8.86 -8.93 24.37
CA THR A 465 -8.90 -9.72 25.62
C THR A 465 -10.33 -9.80 26.16
N ASN A 466 -10.66 -10.89 26.86
CA ASN A 466 -11.94 -11.03 27.58
C ASN A 466 -11.95 -10.21 28.89
N GLY A 467 -11.30 -9.04 28.92
CA GLY A 467 -11.04 -8.24 30.10
C GLY A 467 -10.87 -6.76 29.77
N MET A 468 -10.77 -5.92 30.81
CA MET A 468 -10.60 -4.48 30.66
C MET A 468 -9.18 -4.16 30.16
N VAL A 469 -9.08 -3.29 29.16
CA VAL A 469 -7.81 -2.82 28.59
C VAL A 469 -7.80 -1.31 28.66
N ASP A 470 -6.76 -0.77 29.28
CA ASP A 470 -6.54 0.66 29.44
C ASP A 470 -5.20 1.06 28.80
N ILE A 471 -5.24 2.00 27.85
CA ILE A 471 -4.02 2.57 27.29
C ILE A 471 -3.43 3.49 28.34
N GLN A 472 -2.15 3.35 28.62
CA GLN A 472 -1.43 4.15 29.62
C GLN A 472 -0.40 5.08 28.97
N GLN A 473 0.16 4.69 27.82
CA GLN A 473 1.15 5.49 27.10
C GLN A 473 1.16 5.15 25.60
N SER A 474 1.51 6.13 24.76
CA SER A 474 1.85 5.95 23.35
C SER A 474 3.30 6.34 23.09
N CYS A 475 4.05 5.54 22.32
CA CYS A 475 5.42 5.84 21.93
C CYS A 475 5.69 5.36 20.50
N ASN A 476 5.93 6.29 19.57
CA ASN A 476 6.33 6.01 18.18
C ASN A 476 5.51 4.92 17.46
N GLY A 477 4.19 4.94 17.65
CA GLY A 477 3.23 4.03 17.02
C GLY A 477 2.96 2.73 17.78
N LEU A 478 3.57 2.54 18.95
CA LEU A 478 3.23 1.47 19.89
C LEU A 478 2.44 2.02 21.08
N LEU A 479 1.54 1.20 21.61
CA LEU A 479 0.70 1.53 22.76
C LEU A 479 1.04 0.58 23.92
N TYR A 480 1.34 1.15 25.07
CA TYR A 480 1.40 0.40 26.33
C TYR A 480 0.00 0.34 26.94
N CYS A 481 -0.47 -0.89 27.17
CA CYS A 481 -1.77 -1.18 27.73
C CYS A 481 -1.64 -1.91 29.07
N HIS A 482 -2.39 -1.46 30.06
CA HIS A 482 -2.64 -2.17 31.29
C HIS A 482 -3.91 -3.01 31.14
N CYS A 483 -3.80 -4.33 31.31
CA CYS A 483 -4.89 -5.27 31.06
C CYS A 483 -5.32 -5.97 32.36
N PHE A 484 -6.62 -6.10 32.53
CA PHE A 484 -7.26 -6.72 33.68
C PHE A 484 -8.19 -7.84 33.25
N ARG A 485 -7.98 -9.05 33.78
CA ARG A 485 -8.81 -10.22 33.47
C ARG A 485 -9.40 -10.82 34.75
N MET A 486 -10.73 -10.98 34.75
CA MET A 486 -11.47 -11.70 35.79
C MET A 486 -11.28 -13.21 35.63
N ILE A 487 -10.93 -13.93 36.70
CA ILE A 487 -10.79 -15.39 36.70
C ILE A 487 -11.97 -16.00 37.46
N ASN A 488 -12.98 -16.51 36.74
CA ASN A 488 -14.16 -17.25 37.23
C ASN A 488 -15.10 -16.52 38.21
N LYS A 489 -16.41 -16.75 38.07
CA LYS A 489 -17.46 -16.15 38.93
C LYS A 489 -17.43 -16.63 40.40
N SER A 490 -16.64 -17.65 40.73
CA SER A 490 -16.65 -18.33 42.04
C SER A 490 -15.45 -18.04 42.94
N ASN A 491 -14.32 -17.57 42.39
CA ASN A 491 -13.17 -17.11 43.18
C ASN A 491 -12.89 -15.67 42.76
N HIS A 492 -12.95 -14.73 43.70
CA HIS A 492 -12.68 -13.29 43.49
C HIS A 492 -11.22 -12.96 43.11
N GLY A 493 -10.56 -13.79 42.30
CA GLY A 493 -9.20 -13.59 41.84
C GLY A 493 -9.15 -12.78 40.54
N CYS A 494 -8.52 -11.62 40.59
CA CYS A 494 -8.25 -10.80 39.42
C CYS A 494 -6.78 -10.94 39.01
N LYS A 495 -6.49 -11.03 37.71
CA LYS A 495 -5.10 -11.07 37.21
C LYS A 495 -4.84 -9.86 36.33
N PHE A 496 -3.82 -9.09 36.71
CA PHE A 496 -3.28 -7.97 35.94
C PHE A 496 -2.13 -8.45 35.07
N TYR A 497 -2.00 -7.87 33.89
CA TYR A 497 -0.84 -8.05 33.02
C TYR A 497 -0.62 -6.81 32.17
N TYR A 498 0.60 -6.67 31.70
CA TYR A 498 1.06 -5.54 30.91
C TYR A 498 1.21 -5.99 29.46
N GLY A 499 0.71 -5.21 28.52
CA GLY A 499 0.71 -5.54 27.10
C GLY A 499 1.23 -4.40 26.24
N ILE A 500 2.03 -4.71 25.23
CA ILE A 500 2.44 -3.76 24.19
C ILE A 500 1.65 -4.09 22.93
N TYR A 501 0.87 -3.12 22.47
CA TYR A 501 -0.06 -3.26 21.35
C TYR A 501 0.39 -2.38 20.18
N ASN A 502 0.46 -2.97 18.99
CA ASN A 502 0.61 -2.21 17.76
C ASN A 502 -0.77 -2.08 17.08
N PRO A 503 -1.38 -0.88 17.05
CA PRO A 503 -2.71 -0.68 16.47
C PRO A 503 -2.74 -0.81 14.95
N SER A 504 -1.62 -0.60 14.26
CA SER A 504 -1.54 -0.79 12.80
C SER A 504 -1.54 -2.27 12.42
N THR A 505 -0.79 -3.10 13.13
CA THR A 505 -0.71 -4.54 12.84
C THR A 505 -1.76 -5.37 13.59
N GLN A 506 -2.46 -4.77 14.56
CA GLN A 506 -3.43 -5.41 15.45
C GLN A 506 -2.84 -6.58 16.25
N HIS A 507 -1.54 -6.54 16.52
CA HIS A 507 -0.86 -7.52 17.34
C HIS A 507 -0.62 -6.99 18.76
N LEU A 508 -0.81 -7.86 19.75
CA LEU A 508 -0.53 -7.61 21.16
C LEU A 508 0.57 -8.58 21.60
N ASN A 509 1.63 -8.05 22.21
CA ASN A 509 2.56 -8.84 22.99
C ASN A 509 2.30 -8.66 24.48
N THR A 510 2.19 -9.76 25.22
CA THR A 510 2.00 -9.75 26.67
C THR A 510 3.35 -9.87 27.35
N LEU A 511 3.67 -8.92 28.23
CA LEU A 511 4.95 -8.91 28.94
C LEU A 511 5.00 -10.03 30.00
N PRO A 512 6.14 -10.71 30.15
CA PRO A 512 6.35 -11.64 31.25
C PRO A 512 6.39 -10.90 32.58
N LEU A 513 6.03 -11.56 33.68
CA LEU A 513 6.12 -11.00 35.03
C LEU A 513 7.57 -10.60 35.36
N SER A 514 7.76 -9.37 35.86
CA SER A 514 9.07 -8.90 36.30
C SER A 514 9.60 -9.78 37.44
N PRO A 515 10.90 -10.13 37.46
CA PRO A 515 11.53 -10.90 38.54
C PRO A 515 11.38 -10.27 39.92
N LEU A 516 11.54 -8.96 40.06
CA LEU A 516 11.44 -8.28 41.35
C LEU A 516 9.99 -8.22 41.86
N CYS A 517 9.02 -8.13 40.97
CA CYS A 517 7.61 -7.94 41.33
C CYS A 517 6.78 -9.23 41.26
N LYS A 518 7.41 -10.42 41.15
CA LYS A 518 6.70 -11.71 41.08
C LYS A 518 5.79 -11.97 42.29
N HIS A 519 6.17 -11.44 43.46
CA HIS A 519 5.49 -11.71 44.73
C HIS A 519 4.60 -10.56 45.22
N ASP A 520 4.83 -9.34 44.73
CA ASP A 520 3.98 -8.17 45.02
C ASP A 520 3.82 -7.29 43.76
N PRO A 521 2.72 -7.44 43.02
CA PRO A 521 2.42 -6.59 41.86
C PRO A 521 2.22 -5.11 42.21
N HIS A 522 1.89 -4.79 43.47
CA HIS A 522 1.68 -3.41 43.91
C HIS A 522 3.00 -2.64 44.13
N ALA A 523 4.14 -3.33 44.05
CA ALA A 523 5.45 -2.70 44.14
C ALA A 523 5.82 -1.87 42.88
N VAL A 524 5.17 -2.10 41.74
CA VAL A 524 5.41 -1.34 40.50
C VAL A 524 4.71 0.01 40.59
N CYS A 525 5.50 1.09 40.62
CA CYS A 525 5.01 2.47 40.71
C CYS A 525 4.78 3.11 39.33
N SER A 526 5.61 2.77 38.35
CA SER A 526 5.50 3.32 36.99
C SER A 526 5.98 2.31 35.95
N VAL A 527 5.30 2.29 34.79
CA VAL A 527 5.67 1.48 33.64
C VAL A 527 5.71 2.38 32.42
N ASN A 528 6.85 2.39 31.72
CA ASN A 528 7.07 3.30 30.61
C ASN A 528 7.67 2.54 29.42
N LEU A 529 7.14 2.80 28.23
CA LEU A 529 7.59 2.29 26.96
C LEU A 529 8.62 3.25 26.35
N ALA A 530 9.74 2.69 25.90
CA ALA A 530 10.77 3.38 25.14
C ALA A 530 10.95 2.68 23.80
N PHE A 531 10.62 3.38 22.72
CA PHE A 531 10.74 2.84 21.38
C PHE A 531 11.15 3.93 20.41
N ASP A 532 12.30 3.77 19.77
CA ASP A 532 12.76 4.64 18.69
C ASP A 532 12.99 3.80 17.41
N PRO A 533 12.05 3.80 16.46
CA PRO A 533 12.18 3.00 15.23
C PRO A 533 13.34 3.46 14.34
N LEU A 534 13.88 4.67 14.55
CA LEU A 534 15.03 5.21 13.83
C LEU A 534 16.37 4.73 14.39
N LYS A 535 16.40 4.26 15.63
CA LYS A 535 17.59 3.66 16.25
C LYS A 535 17.54 2.13 16.24
N SER A 536 16.41 1.54 16.60
CA SER A 536 16.27 0.09 16.76
C SER A 536 14.88 -0.41 16.36
N PRO A 537 14.76 -1.60 15.74
CA PRO A 537 13.46 -2.24 15.52
C PRO A 537 12.87 -2.81 16.82
N HIS A 538 13.64 -2.83 17.91
CA HIS A 538 13.24 -3.37 19.21
C HIS A 538 12.84 -2.25 20.17
N TYR A 539 11.84 -2.53 21.01
CA TYR A 539 11.38 -1.64 22.06
C TYR A 539 11.86 -2.16 23.41
N GLU A 540 11.98 -1.24 24.36
CA GLU A 540 12.27 -1.53 25.75
C GLU A 540 11.14 -1.03 26.65
N VAL A 541 10.86 -1.77 27.72
CA VAL A 541 9.85 -1.40 28.72
C VAL A 541 10.53 -1.26 30.06
N ILE A 542 10.37 -0.09 30.67
CA ILE A 542 11.04 0.33 31.89
C ILE A 542 10.02 0.26 33.03
N PHE A 543 10.29 -0.61 33.99
CA PHE A 543 9.54 -0.73 35.23
C PHE A 543 10.28 -0.01 36.33
N ILE A 544 9.54 0.81 37.09
CA ILE A 544 10.03 1.50 38.26
C ILE A 544 9.30 0.91 39.46
N SER A 545 10.05 0.21 40.29
CA SER A 545 9.51 -0.52 41.43
C SER A 545 10.06 0.03 42.73
N LYS A 546 9.20 0.13 43.75
CA LYS A 546 9.60 0.56 45.08
C LYS A 546 10.47 -0.51 45.74
N VAL A 547 11.56 -0.09 46.40
CA VAL A 547 12.42 -1.02 47.14
C VAL A 547 11.79 -1.32 48.51
N PRO A 548 11.51 -2.59 48.87
CA PRO A 548 10.78 -2.92 50.11
C PRO A 548 11.48 -2.46 51.41
N SER A 549 12.79 -2.29 51.38
CA SER A 549 13.61 -1.92 52.54
C SER A 549 13.78 -0.41 52.74
N ASN A 550 13.36 0.41 51.76
CA ASN A 550 13.55 1.86 51.81
C ASN A 550 12.44 2.58 51.03
N ASP A 551 11.59 3.30 51.76
CA ASP A 551 10.35 3.85 51.22
C ASP A 551 10.54 4.95 50.16
N ASP A 552 11.72 5.57 50.11
CA ASP A 552 12.01 6.67 49.18
C ASP A 552 12.96 6.24 48.04
N HIS A 553 13.29 4.94 47.96
CA HIS A 553 14.18 4.41 46.93
C HIS A 553 13.44 3.53 45.93
N TYR A 554 13.84 3.67 44.68
CA TYR A 554 13.24 2.99 43.54
C TYR A 554 14.31 2.25 42.75
N GLN A 555 13.92 1.10 42.20
CA GLN A 555 14.75 0.27 41.35
C GLN A 555 14.16 0.22 39.94
N ILE A 556 15.02 0.34 38.93
CA ILE A 556 14.63 0.18 37.53
C ILE A 556 14.87 -1.27 37.07
N GLU A 557 13.89 -1.82 36.38
CA GLU A 557 13.99 -3.04 35.58
C GLU A 557 13.66 -2.72 34.12
N ILE A 558 14.44 -3.27 33.19
CA ILE A 558 14.26 -3.08 31.75
C ILE A 558 13.93 -4.44 31.12
N TYR A 559 12.80 -4.50 30.44
CA TYR A 559 12.49 -5.58 29.50
C TYR A 559 12.93 -5.16 28.11
N SER A 560 13.67 -6.03 27.41
CA SER A 560 14.05 -5.82 26.02
C SER A 560 13.31 -6.79 25.10
N SER A 561 12.67 -6.26 24.05
CA SER A 561 11.98 -7.09 23.06
C SER A 561 12.94 -7.88 22.16
N GLU A 562 14.22 -7.50 22.11
CA GLU A 562 15.26 -8.24 21.38
C GLU A 562 15.60 -9.57 22.06
N THR A 563 15.78 -9.55 23.39
CA THR A 563 16.16 -10.74 24.18
C THR A 563 14.96 -11.45 24.79
N ALA A 564 13.78 -10.83 24.74
CA ALA A 564 12.56 -11.26 25.43
C ALA A 564 12.80 -11.56 26.93
N SER A 565 13.66 -10.76 27.57
CA SER A 565 14.10 -10.98 28.96
C SER A 565 14.19 -9.68 29.76
N TRP A 566 14.11 -9.83 31.08
CA TRP A 566 14.26 -8.75 32.04
C TRP A 566 15.71 -8.61 32.52
N ARG A 567 16.16 -7.38 32.69
CA ARG A 567 17.41 -7.05 33.39
C ARG A 567 17.17 -5.94 34.42
N VAL A 568 17.85 -6.04 35.56
CA VAL A 568 17.88 -4.96 36.56
C VAL A 568 18.89 -3.93 36.10
N SER A 569 18.50 -2.65 36.11
CA SER A 569 19.32 -1.56 35.60
C SER A 569 19.81 -0.65 36.73
N GLY A 570 21.12 -0.42 36.78
CA GLY A 570 21.74 0.44 37.77
C GLY A 570 21.46 0.05 39.24
N ASN A 571 21.78 0.99 40.14
CA ASN A 571 21.48 0.87 41.56
C ASN A 571 20.17 1.58 41.90
N ALA A 572 19.55 1.21 43.02
CA ALA A 572 18.41 1.93 43.55
C ALA A 572 18.75 3.41 43.80
N PHE A 573 17.81 4.30 43.49
CA PHE A 573 18.00 5.74 43.57
C PHE A 573 16.86 6.40 44.35
N PRO A 574 17.13 7.52 45.04
CA PRO A 574 16.10 8.26 45.74
C PRO A 574 15.24 9.04 44.75
N ALA A 575 13.92 9.01 44.93
CA ALA A 575 12.99 9.87 44.22
C ALA A 575 11.77 10.16 45.10
N SER A 576 11.05 11.24 44.80
CA SER A 576 9.77 11.51 45.46
C SER A 576 8.65 10.74 44.74
N ILE A 577 7.68 10.22 45.48
CA ILE A 577 6.57 9.45 44.92
C ILE A 577 5.73 10.25 43.92
N ASP A 578 5.72 11.58 44.05
CA ASP A 578 4.99 12.47 43.16
C ASP A 578 5.59 12.53 41.74
N THR A 579 6.83 12.08 41.57
CA THR A 579 7.52 11.94 40.26
C THR A 579 6.79 10.97 39.33
N TRP A 580 6.07 10.00 39.90
CA TRP A 580 5.42 8.92 39.15
C TRP A 580 3.92 9.16 38.89
N ILE A 581 3.39 10.34 39.27
CA ILE A 581 1.97 10.68 39.07
C ILE A 581 1.60 10.70 37.60
N TYR A 582 2.51 11.19 36.75
CA TYR A 582 2.32 11.28 35.31
C TYR A 582 3.13 10.21 34.58
N PRO A 583 2.61 9.67 33.46
CA PRO A 583 3.39 8.82 32.58
C PRO A 583 4.66 9.54 32.11
N GLY A 584 5.75 8.79 31.96
CA GLY A 584 7.01 9.33 31.47
C GLY A 584 6.93 9.69 29.98
N VAL A 585 7.75 10.66 29.57
CA VAL A 585 7.89 11.07 28.16
C VAL A 585 9.21 10.55 27.62
N PHE A 586 9.15 9.75 26.55
CA PHE A 586 10.33 9.26 25.86
C PHE A 586 10.79 10.30 24.82
N TRP A 587 12.04 10.76 24.95
CA TRP A 587 12.63 11.74 24.05
C TRP A 587 14.15 11.59 24.05
N ASN A 588 14.80 11.76 22.90
CA ASN A 588 16.26 11.75 22.79
C ASN A 588 16.95 10.53 23.45
N GLY A 589 16.35 9.34 23.36
CA GLY A 589 16.88 8.11 23.97
C GLY A 589 16.77 8.02 25.50
N SER A 590 16.05 8.94 26.13
CA SER A 590 15.84 8.99 27.57
C SER A 590 14.35 9.07 27.93
N LEU A 591 13.99 8.57 29.12
CA LEU A 591 12.65 8.74 29.69
C LEU A 591 12.66 9.87 30.72
N HIS A 592 11.62 10.71 30.71
CA HIS A 592 11.58 11.93 31.52
C HIS A 592 10.32 11.94 32.39
N TRP A 593 10.49 12.35 33.64
CA TRP A 593 9.41 12.49 34.62
C TRP A 593 9.52 13.83 35.33
N ILE A 594 8.39 14.51 35.47
CA ILE A 594 8.31 15.79 36.16
C ILE A 594 7.77 15.57 37.57
N SER A 595 8.48 16.11 38.56
CA SER A 595 7.97 16.20 39.92
C SER A 595 7.07 17.45 40.06
N THR A 596 5.96 17.28 40.77
CA THR A 596 4.99 18.35 41.03
C THR A 596 5.39 19.22 42.21
N SER A 597 6.19 18.69 43.13
CA SER A 597 6.73 19.42 44.28
C SER A 597 7.84 20.37 43.84
N ALA A 598 7.82 21.60 44.36
CA ALA A 598 8.90 22.57 44.13
C ALA A 598 10.23 22.14 44.78
N GLU A 599 10.18 21.28 45.80
CA GLU A 599 11.35 20.82 46.56
C GLU A 599 12.03 19.59 45.93
N SER A 600 11.33 18.88 45.06
CA SER A 600 11.78 17.64 44.45
C SER A 600 12.33 17.90 43.05
N SER A 601 13.39 17.18 42.70
CA SER A 601 13.99 17.26 41.36
C SER A 601 13.20 16.42 40.35
N SER A 602 12.89 16.99 39.19
CA SER A 602 12.47 16.22 38.02
C SER A 602 13.62 15.37 37.50
N LEU A 603 13.32 14.17 37.01
CA LEU A 603 14.33 13.17 36.68
C LEU A 603 14.22 12.73 35.22
N TYR A 604 15.33 12.31 34.64
CA TYR A 604 15.35 11.55 33.41
C TYR A 604 16.30 10.37 33.50
N PHE A 605 15.94 9.28 32.82
CA PHE A 605 16.71 8.06 32.75
C PHE A 605 17.26 7.87 31.34
N GLU A 606 18.58 7.94 31.22
CA GLU A 606 19.30 7.69 29.97
C GLU A 606 19.44 6.17 29.79
N ILE A 607 18.72 5.63 28.80
CA ILE A 607 18.55 4.18 28.66
C ILE A 607 19.86 3.50 28.26
N GLU A 608 20.61 4.07 27.30
CA GLU A 608 21.87 3.49 26.81
C GLU A 608 22.95 3.46 27.89
N ARG A 609 23.00 4.47 28.76
CA ARG A 609 23.97 4.55 29.87
C ARG A 609 23.45 3.95 31.17
N GLU A 610 22.18 3.59 31.23
CA GLU A 610 21.51 3.07 32.41
C GLU A 610 21.71 3.97 33.65
N SER A 611 21.54 5.29 33.47
CA SER A 611 21.80 6.28 34.51
C SER A 611 20.65 7.26 34.69
N VAL A 612 20.24 7.49 35.94
CA VAL A 612 19.26 8.51 36.32
C VAL A 612 19.98 9.85 36.54
N LYS A 613 19.41 10.92 35.99
CA LYS A 613 19.93 12.29 36.06
C LYS A 613 18.81 13.27 36.39
N THR A 614 19.19 14.43 36.91
CA THR A 614 18.26 15.52 37.19
C THR A 614 18.02 16.36 35.94
N MET A 615 16.75 16.64 35.64
CA MET A 615 16.33 17.52 34.56
C MET A 615 16.19 18.95 35.11
N PRO A 616 16.75 19.99 34.46
CA PRO A 616 16.50 21.37 34.85
C PRO A 616 15.01 21.69 34.66
N MET A 617 14.44 22.45 35.60
CA MET A 617 13.05 22.89 35.54
C MET A 617 12.95 24.41 35.70
N PRO A 618 11.97 25.07 35.08
CA PRO A 618 11.67 26.47 35.36
C PRO A 618 11.29 26.65 36.84
N PRO A 619 11.62 27.79 37.46
CA PRO A 619 11.22 28.07 38.84
C PRO A 619 9.69 28.09 38.95
N VAL A 620 9.16 27.54 40.04
CA VAL A 620 7.73 27.64 40.36
C VAL A 620 7.44 29.09 40.77
N PRO A 621 6.37 29.73 40.26
CA PRO A 621 6.03 31.11 40.62
C PRO A 621 5.77 31.30 42.12
N ASP A 622 6.09 32.49 42.62
CA ASP A 622 5.90 32.85 44.02
C ASP A 622 4.43 32.67 44.46
N GLY A 623 4.23 32.07 45.63
CA GLY A 623 2.89 31.79 46.18
C GLY A 623 2.33 30.41 45.87
N TRP A 624 2.99 29.60 45.04
CA TRP A 624 2.58 28.23 44.71
C TRP A 624 3.53 27.19 45.29
N ALA A 625 2.99 26.27 46.11
CA ALA A 625 3.76 25.17 46.69
C ALA A 625 4.00 24.01 45.71
N LYS A 626 3.24 23.94 44.62
CA LYS A 626 3.28 22.87 43.61
C LYS A 626 3.22 23.43 42.20
N ARG A 627 3.93 22.77 41.29
CA ARG A 627 3.88 23.01 39.85
C ARG A 627 2.56 22.52 39.27
N ASN A 628 1.89 23.37 38.49
CA ASN A 628 0.65 23.00 37.82
C ASN A 628 0.88 22.73 36.33
N ILE A 629 1.09 21.46 36.00
CA ILE A 629 1.41 21.02 34.64
C ILE A 629 0.12 20.88 33.85
N GLN A 630 0.00 21.63 32.76
CA GLN A 630 -1.12 21.54 31.83
C GLN A 630 -0.80 20.59 30.66
N TYR A 631 0.44 20.56 30.21
CA TYR A 631 0.91 19.65 29.15
C TYR A 631 2.38 19.33 29.37
N PHE A 632 2.73 18.05 29.23
CA PHE A 632 4.10 17.58 29.14
C PHE A 632 4.15 16.43 28.13
N GLY A 633 4.85 16.63 27.03
CA GLY A 633 4.83 15.67 25.92
C GLY A 633 5.89 15.95 24.88
N GLU A 634 6.17 14.93 24.07
CA GLU A 634 7.08 15.00 22.95
C GLU A 634 6.27 14.91 21.65
N CYS A 635 6.68 15.68 20.64
CA CYS A 635 6.15 15.57 19.29
C CYS A 635 7.25 15.93 18.29
N ARG A 636 7.49 15.04 17.32
CA ARG A 636 8.42 15.25 16.18
C ARG A 636 9.85 15.62 16.60
N GLY A 637 10.33 15.11 17.72
CA GLY A 637 11.67 15.35 18.26
C GLY A 637 11.78 16.56 19.17
N HIS A 638 10.66 17.23 19.46
CA HIS A 638 10.61 18.40 20.34
C HIS A 638 9.83 18.07 21.61
N MET A 639 10.43 18.38 22.76
CA MET A 639 9.79 18.18 24.07
C MET A 639 9.23 19.50 24.57
N HIS A 640 7.94 19.51 24.87
CA HIS A 640 7.21 20.70 25.29
C HIS A 640 6.66 20.59 26.71
N LEU A 641 6.63 21.73 27.40
CA LEU A 641 6.07 21.89 28.73
C LEU A 641 5.16 23.13 28.74
N ILE A 642 3.96 22.98 29.28
CA ILE A 642 3.02 24.08 29.53
C ILE A 642 2.61 24.03 30.99
N GLU A 643 2.81 25.16 31.66
CA GLU A 643 2.41 25.36 33.06
C GLU A 643 1.40 26.50 33.13
N SER A 644 0.35 26.31 33.93
CA SER A 644 -0.71 27.31 34.09
C SER A 644 -1.09 27.41 35.55
N TYR A 645 -0.84 28.56 36.17
CA TYR A 645 -1.07 28.78 37.60
C TYR A 645 -2.37 29.56 37.87
N ASP A 646 -2.69 30.53 37.01
CA ASP A 646 -3.93 31.30 37.12
C ASP A 646 -5.03 30.69 36.23
N PRO A 647 -6.16 30.21 36.79
CA PRO A 647 -7.27 29.68 35.99
C PRO A 647 -8.05 30.74 35.20
N SER A 648 -7.80 32.03 35.46
CA SER A 648 -8.51 33.19 34.88
C SER A 648 -7.74 33.88 33.74
N THR A 649 -6.58 33.35 33.34
CA THR A 649 -5.84 33.85 32.16
C THR A 649 -6.09 32.99 30.92
N THR A 650 -6.25 33.64 29.77
CA THR A 650 -6.21 33.01 28.44
C THR A 650 -4.80 32.86 27.90
N CYS A 651 -3.81 33.43 28.59
CA CYS A 651 -2.42 33.51 28.16
C CYS A 651 -1.55 32.49 28.91
N PHE A 652 -0.72 31.77 28.16
CA PHE A 652 0.30 30.87 28.70
C PHE A 652 1.47 30.70 27.72
N ASP A 653 2.61 30.29 28.26
CA ASP A 653 3.83 30.05 27.50
C ASP A 653 3.97 28.55 27.17
N ILE A 654 4.40 28.25 25.95
CA ILE A 654 4.85 26.92 25.55
C ILE A 654 6.38 26.92 25.64
N LEU A 655 6.90 26.11 26.55
CA LEU A 655 8.32 25.93 26.79
C LEU A 655 8.84 24.73 26.00
N GLU A 656 10.02 24.84 25.41
CA GLU A 656 10.72 23.75 24.72
C GLU A 656 12.04 23.44 25.45
N MET A 657 12.35 22.15 25.63
CA MET A 657 13.62 21.72 26.22
C MET A 657 14.74 21.78 25.17
N VAL A 658 15.85 22.42 25.49
CA VAL A 658 17.04 22.40 24.62
C VAL A 658 17.66 21.00 24.62
N THR A 659 18.08 20.53 23.45
CA THR A 659 18.60 19.16 23.21
C THR A 659 19.80 18.77 24.06
N ASP A 660 20.57 19.73 24.56
CA ASP A 660 21.72 19.55 25.45
C ASP A 660 21.37 19.62 26.94
N TYR A 661 20.08 19.73 27.28
CA TYR A 661 19.57 19.86 28.65
C TYR A 661 20.10 21.11 29.37
N THR A 662 20.44 22.19 28.66
CA THR A 662 20.83 23.46 29.31
C THR A 662 19.67 24.17 30.01
N GLY A 663 18.43 23.93 29.57
CA GLY A 663 17.23 24.48 30.19
C GLY A 663 16.03 24.52 29.24
N TRP A 664 14.97 25.18 29.71
CA TRP A 664 13.74 25.39 28.96
C TRP A 664 13.72 26.78 28.33
N ILE A 665 13.35 26.88 27.07
CA ILE A 665 13.18 28.14 26.34
C ILE A 665 11.70 28.40 26.08
N VAL A 666 11.26 29.65 26.23
CA VAL A 666 9.90 30.03 25.80
C VAL A 666 9.88 30.09 24.28
N LYS A 667 9.19 29.13 23.65
CA LYS A 667 9.14 28.99 22.20
C LYS A 667 7.94 29.74 21.60
N TYR A 668 6.77 29.63 22.25
CA TYR A 668 5.55 30.35 21.85
C TYR A 668 4.88 30.99 23.05
N ARG A 669 4.23 32.13 22.82
CA ARG A 669 3.30 32.77 23.76
C ARG A 669 1.91 32.71 23.17
N VAL A 670 1.01 32.00 23.83
CA VAL A 670 -0.35 31.75 23.35
C VAL A 670 -1.32 32.68 24.07
N ASP A 671 -2.25 33.28 23.33
CA ASP A 671 -3.41 33.99 23.87
C ASP A 671 -4.69 33.44 23.24
N LEU A 672 -5.52 32.80 24.06
CA LEU A 672 -6.78 32.19 23.64
C LEU A 672 -7.97 33.16 23.65
N LYS A 673 -7.78 34.46 23.87
CA LYS A 673 -8.87 35.43 23.96
C LYS A 673 -9.83 35.41 22.77
N GLU A 674 -9.32 35.44 21.53
CA GLU A 674 -10.15 35.36 20.32
C GLU A 674 -10.92 34.03 20.23
N LEU A 675 -10.32 32.95 20.73
CA LEU A 675 -10.96 31.64 20.80
C LEU A 675 -12.12 31.62 21.79
N THR A 676 -11.98 32.28 22.95
CA THR A 676 -13.06 32.41 23.95
C THR A 676 -14.24 33.26 23.46
N ILE A 677 -13.98 34.24 22.59
CA ILE A 677 -15.04 35.03 21.93
C ILE A 677 -15.81 34.16 20.93
N ALA A 678 -15.09 33.34 20.16
CA ALA A 678 -15.71 32.46 19.17
C ALA A 678 -16.41 31.24 19.77
N TYR A 679 -15.96 30.77 20.94
CA TYR A 679 -16.53 29.66 21.69
C TYR A 679 -16.83 30.07 23.14
N PRO A 680 -17.92 30.82 23.39
CA PRO A 680 -18.28 31.30 24.72
C PRO A 680 -18.49 30.17 25.74
N GLU A 681 -18.78 28.94 25.30
CA GLU A 681 -18.87 27.77 26.16
C GLU A 681 -17.58 27.43 26.92
N MET A 682 -16.43 27.99 26.48
CA MET A 682 -15.17 27.89 27.21
C MET A 682 -15.18 28.67 28.52
N VAL A 683 -16.07 29.66 28.67
CA VAL A 683 -16.13 30.52 29.86
C VAL A 683 -17.11 29.90 30.86
N ARG A 684 -16.59 29.44 31.99
CA ARG A 684 -17.41 28.94 33.11
C ARG A 684 -17.52 30.02 34.18
N GLU A 685 -18.74 30.49 34.41
CA GLU A 685 -19.04 31.40 35.52
C GLU A 685 -19.07 30.63 36.87
N ASN A 686 -18.45 31.23 37.89
CA ASN A 686 -18.52 30.95 39.35
C ASN A 686 -17.59 29.89 40.01
N ILE A 687 -16.62 30.41 40.80
CA ILE A 687 -16.54 30.13 42.25
C ILE A 687 -16.30 31.45 42.98
N ASN A 688 -17.15 31.78 43.96
CA ASN A 688 -16.94 32.92 44.86
C ASN A 688 -15.80 32.59 45.83
N VAL A 689 -14.63 33.20 45.63
CA VAL A 689 -13.56 33.25 46.63
C VAL A 689 -13.32 34.73 46.93
N ASN A 690 -13.84 35.20 48.06
CA ASN A 690 -13.65 36.57 48.58
C ASN A 690 -14.33 37.72 47.79
N ASP A 691 -15.56 37.55 47.29
CA ASP A 691 -16.36 38.60 46.61
C ASP A 691 -15.80 39.11 45.27
N GLU A 692 -14.85 38.40 44.64
CA GLU A 692 -14.42 38.66 43.26
C GLU A 692 -14.95 37.57 42.30
N PHE A 693 -15.71 37.99 41.28
CA PHE A 693 -16.12 37.13 40.18
C PHE A 693 -14.91 36.92 39.25
N LEU A 694 -14.33 35.72 39.26
CA LEU A 694 -13.29 35.33 38.30
C LEU A 694 -13.85 34.29 37.32
N ASP A 695 -13.79 34.62 36.04
CA ASP A 695 -14.09 33.68 34.96
C ASP A 695 -13.02 32.58 34.92
N HIS A 696 -13.45 31.32 34.77
CA HIS A 696 -12.53 30.21 34.51
C HIS A 696 -12.68 29.71 33.08
N PHE A 697 -11.55 29.55 32.38
CA PHE A 697 -11.53 29.00 31.03
C PHE A 697 -11.37 27.48 31.02
N ASP A 698 -12.34 26.77 30.45
CA ASP A 698 -12.37 25.32 30.31
C ASP A 698 -11.74 24.89 28.98
N PHE A 699 -10.50 24.42 29.05
CA PHE A 699 -9.80 23.82 27.92
C PHE A 699 -8.73 22.83 28.38
N THR A 700 -8.33 21.92 27.49
CA THR A 700 -7.23 20.98 27.71
C THR A 700 -6.35 20.92 26.48
N VAL A 701 -5.03 21.01 26.67
CA VAL A 701 -4.06 20.85 25.58
C VAL A 701 -3.88 19.37 25.29
N LEU A 702 -4.15 18.95 24.05
CA LEU A 702 -4.01 17.56 23.63
C LEU A 702 -2.67 17.27 22.95
N LEU A 703 -2.15 18.22 22.16
CA LEU A 703 -0.91 18.07 21.41
C LEU A 703 -0.31 19.44 21.07
N VAL A 704 1.01 19.56 21.17
CA VAL A 704 1.79 20.63 20.55
C VAL A 704 2.54 20.02 19.37
N GLU A 705 2.24 20.44 18.15
CA GLU A 705 2.84 19.93 16.92
C GLU A 705 3.67 21.02 16.24
N GLU A 706 4.99 20.81 16.20
CA GLU A 706 5.93 21.69 15.49
C GLU A 706 6.15 21.17 14.05
N GLU A 707 6.02 22.05 13.05
CA GLU A 707 6.34 21.75 11.65
C GLU A 707 7.37 22.75 11.12
N GLU A 708 8.53 22.29 10.63
CA GLU A 708 9.60 23.18 10.12
C GLU A 708 9.18 23.96 8.85
N GLU A 709 8.34 23.37 7.97
CA GLU A 709 7.93 23.96 6.68
C GLU A 709 6.49 24.50 6.67
N LYS A 710 5.68 24.18 7.69
CA LYS A 710 4.26 24.54 7.81
C LYS A 710 4.04 25.33 9.10
N SER A 711 2.82 25.80 9.33
CA SER A 711 2.51 26.44 10.60
C SER A 711 2.43 25.41 11.73
N SER A 712 3.10 25.71 12.85
CA SER A 712 3.03 24.92 14.08
C SER A 712 1.66 25.06 14.70
N LYS A 713 1.15 23.99 15.30
CA LYS A 713 -0.24 23.90 15.75
C LYS A 713 -0.33 23.42 17.19
N LEU A 714 -1.28 23.99 17.90
CA LEU A 714 -1.72 23.59 19.22
C LEU A 714 -3.11 22.97 19.08
N VAL A 715 -3.24 21.70 19.45
CA VAL A 715 -4.53 21.00 19.43
C VAL A 715 -5.17 21.11 20.80
N LEU A 716 -6.32 21.74 20.85
CA LEU A 716 -7.08 22.01 22.07
C LEU A 716 -8.38 21.22 22.08
N GLN A 717 -8.66 20.60 23.22
CA GLN A 717 -10.02 20.22 23.55
C GLN A 717 -10.70 21.37 24.28
N ILE A 718 -11.84 21.80 23.74
CA ILE A 718 -12.79 22.71 24.39
C ILE A 718 -14.09 21.92 24.64
N PRO A 719 -15.07 22.47 25.37
CA PRO A 719 -16.33 21.78 25.60
C PRO A 719 -16.97 21.28 24.30
N ASP A 720 -17.16 19.97 24.21
CA ASP A 720 -17.75 19.23 23.09
C ASP A 720 -17.05 19.38 21.72
N LYS A 721 -15.83 19.95 21.65
CA LYS A 721 -15.12 20.14 20.37
C LYS A 721 -13.61 20.00 20.49
N VAL A 722 -12.98 19.67 19.38
CA VAL A 722 -11.52 19.75 19.21
C VAL A 722 -11.19 20.80 18.18
N VAL A 723 -10.28 21.70 18.52
CA VAL A 723 -9.88 22.85 17.73
C VAL A 723 -8.37 22.81 17.51
N SER A 724 -7.95 23.07 16.28
CA SER A 724 -6.56 23.37 15.95
C SER A 724 -6.35 24.87 16.08
N TYR A 725 -5.37 25.29 16.85
CA TYR A 725 -4.92 26.67 16.96
C TYR A 725 -3.53 26.79 16.32
N ASP A 726 -3.38 27.68 15.37
CA ASP A 726 -2.15 27.93 14.64
C ASP A 726 -1.25 28.88 15.46
N LEU A 727 -0.11 28.39 15.91
CA LEU A 727 0.79 29.12 16.81
C LEU A 727 1.50 30.29 16.13
N ASN A 728 1.56 30.32 14.80
CA ASN A 728 2.25 31.36 14.04
C ASN A 728 1.29 32.49 13.64
N THR A 729 0.09 32.13 13.19
CA THR A 729 -0.93 33.08 12.72
C THR A 729 -1.95 33.47 13.78
N MET A 730 -1.96 32.78 14.93
CA MET A 730 -2.96 32.91 16.01
C MET A 730 -4.39 32.66 15.52
N SER A 731 -4.55 31.96 14.40
CA SER A 731 -5.85 31.57 13.84
C SER A 731 -6.27 30.20 14.38
N PHE A 732 -7.57 29.89 14.34
CA PHE A 732 -8.06 28.60 14.79
C PHE A 732 -9.08 28.00 13.83
N LYS A 733 -9.13 26.67 13.81
CA LYS A 733 -10.01 25.88 12.96
C LYS A 733 -10.56 24.70 13.75
N LYS A 734 -11.89 24.53 13.73
CA LYS A 734 -12.56 23.34 14.27
C LYS A 734 -12.10 22.09 13.51
N ILE A 735 -11.62 21.08 14.23
CA ILE A 735 -11.26 19.76 13.67
C ILE A 735 -12.49 18.84 13.70
N GLN A 736 -13.09 18.66 14.87
CA GLN A 736 -14.15 17.67 15.10
C GLN A 736 -15.07 18.09 16.24
N GLU A 737 -16.35 17.76 16.12
CA GLU A 737 -17.31 17.80 17.24
C GLU A 737 -17.24 16.49 18.01
N LEU A 738 -17.13 16.58 19.33
CA LEU A 738 -17.13 15.45 20.23
C LEU A 738 -18.56 15.16 20.67
N SER A 739 -18.89 13.88 20.84
CA SER A 739 -20.17 13.52 21.46
C SER A 739 -20.20 13.94 22.94
N PRO A 740 -21.38 14.31 23.50
CA PRO A 740 -21.49 14.71 24.90
C PRO A 740 -20.94 13.65 25.86
N ARG A 741 -20.07 14.06 26.79
CA ARG A 741 -19.53 13.17 27.83
C ARG A 741 -20.65 12.76 28.79
N SER A 742 -21.08 11.50 28.74
CA SER A 742 -21.93 10.88 29.77
C SER A 742 -21.07 10.27 30.86
N LEU A 743 -20.36 11.10 31.62
CA LEU A 743 -19.64 10.70 32.83
C LEU A 743 -20.39 11.26 34.05
N HIS A 744 -21.52 10.61 34.39
CA HIS A 744 -22.09 10.70 35.73
C HIS A 744 -21.38 9.66 36.60
N ILE A 745 -20.36 10.09 37.33
CA ILE A 745 -19.91 9.39 38.53
C ILE A 745 -20.19 10.34 39.68
N GLU A 746 -21.29 10.09 40.39
CA GLU A 746 -21.60 10.75 41.64
C GLU A 746 -20.46 10.50 42.65
N GLY A 747 -19.90 11.57 43.21
CA GLY A 747 -19.40 11.52 44.58
C GLY A 747 -17.90 11.37 44.86
N LEU A 748 -16.97 11.50 43.90
CA LEU A 748 -15.53 11.50 44.21
C LEU A 748 -14.75 12.62 43.50
N ILE A 749 -14.53 13.69 44.29
CA ILE A 749 -13.39 14.64 44.35
C ILE A 749 -12.85 15.21 43.03
N ARG A 750 -12.91 16.55 42.98
CA ARG A 750 -12.18 17.47 42.08
C ARG A 750 -10.71 17.05 41.86
N CYS A 751 -10.43 16.21 40.88
CA CYS A 751 -9.17 16.21 40.17
C CYS A 751 -9.49 16.68 38.76
N ARG A 752 -8.81 17.71 38.25
CA ARG A 752 -8.85 18.05 36.82
C ARG A 752 -8.37 16.80 36.09
N TYR A 753 -9.29 15.99 35.59
CA TYR A 753 -8.98 14.77 34.87
C TYR A 753 -8.25 15.19 33.60
N HIS A 754 -6.92 15.05 33.62
CA HIS A 754 -6.08 15.11 32.42
C HIS A 754 -6.75 14.25 31.37
N VAL A 755 -7.15 14.86 30.26
CA VAL A 755 -7.72 14.10 29.17
C VAL A 755 -6.57 13.35 28.53
N PHE A 756 -6.54 12.03 28.73
CA PHE A 756 -5.54 11.18 28.11
C PHE A 756 -5.77 11.12 26.61
N ALA A 757 -4.96 11.89 25.87
CA ALA A 757 -4.83 11.82 24.44
C ALA A 757 -3.54 11.08 24.09
N TYR A 758 -3.66 10.04 23.27
CA TYR A 758 -2.55 9.21 22.86
C TYR A 758 -2.25 9.47 21.38
N GLN A 759 -0.98 9.69 21.04
CA GLN A 759 -0.58 9.86 19.65
C GLN A 759 -0.74 8.54 18.91
N TYR A 760 -1.49 8.57 17.80
CA TYR A 760 -1.60 7.46 16.89
C TYR A 760 -0.63 7.71 15.73
N ILE A 761 0.34 6.83 15.57
CA ILE A 761 1.32 6.84 14.47
C ILE A 761 1.28 5.46 13.83
N GLU A 762 1.20 5.40 12.50
CA GLU A 762 1.20 4.11 11.80
C GLU A 762 2.59 3.49 11.84
N SER A 763 2.68 2.22 12.27
CA SER A 763 3.97 1.53 12.43
C SER A 763 3.96 0.10 11.95
N LEU A 764 5.04 -0.30 11.26
CA LEU A 764 5.31 -1.68 10.85
C LEU A 764 6.04 -2.49 11.93
N ALA A 765 6.35 -1.88 13.08
CA ALA A 765 7.10 -2.52 14.15
C ALA A 765 6.41 -3.80 14.63
N SER A 766 7.19 -4.88 14.78
CA SER A 766 6.72 -6.11 15.39
C SER A 766 6.70 -5.95 16.90
N VAL A 767 5.61 -6.39 17.54
CA VAL A 767 5.46 -6.39 19.00
C VAL A 767 5.65 -7.75 19.60
#